data_AF-A0A1E3IF76-F1
#
_entry.id   AF-A0A1E3IF76-F1
#
_cell.length_a   1.000
_cell.length_b   1.000
_cell.length_c   1.000
_cell.angle_alpha   90.00
_cell.angle_beta   90.00
_cell.angle_gamma   90.00
#
_symmetry.space_group_name_H-M   'P 1'
#
loop_
_entity.id
_entity.type
_entity.pdbx_description
1 polymer ?
#
loop_
_entity_poly.entity_id
_entity_poly.type
_entity_poly.pdbx_seq_one_letter_code
_entity_poly.pdbx_strand_id
1 'polypeptide(L)'
;MSSDPAASQAVLSIYCARQQRRRSSWSTLGMSLASLEPWGILDACFFRKYEIPIAHGYNRRCVHLAPLLVTIFLLSFLTFVSAAPSCVRFADYDSINQMFVNGGPGTKVLLCPNRLYRLSGPIIFTAADQELATYGYPTGSERAVLRVEGRDTITAIQGDCRRCARVSVKNLIVNGNRKKLGRTKNMDLTTGLVILGGNEGQSIYNSLITNPRGFTAIHIREGDKLQCTGAIIEKNEIGPAGEEYDPKIDGDDPEMSPHGRPLADGISIACRDSFVRDNTFYDNTNAAIVVYGSPGTLIHANHIFARTLSAMAGILLVDFTPFDGDYTGTMIKSNIIDAVSRTVRVGIGLGPTVWSDDTETVLSGGSVIGNAIKGNHIGYGIAAAGLKNWSVKDNWEEAHYEGTRSARCFDEPVNPDPMGFLYNKATIEDSVFQEGFKDHNFQYLVCIDGVQNEVNSPKLDLPSIPQENGHLNNGGSDDANPNDSSLSVESFAKESVPEDDMPNRMFSTGSDMMDDVLEHSHQRMMDVIDQLKRKVDSFSVSAQKEGGRIQIQRAADSSLLIQLEKLQRRIEHVELLQRTQLDNAAQIRSSMQTWFREMTATADWQYDILLNSRHKLELASHPPDQPIDPSLLREYTHRTGLAPTGDAVLLEDQPHLSVEREGLRFLGERARQANEHEILTKTTFLKLLVIGSSIMTLVWAGTKWWTEGRVHGKLL
;
A
#
# COMPACT_ATOMS: atom_id res chain seq x y z
N MET A 1 18.57 60.82 -40.83
CA MET A 1 20.01 60.65 -40.56
C MET A 1 20.25 59.16 -40.65
N SER A 2 20.50 58.64 -41.86
CA SER A 2 21.84 58.43 -42.47
C SER A 2 22.69 57.50 -41.58
N SER A 3 23.19 56.35 -42.02
CA SER A 3 23.36 55.84 -43.38
C SER A 3 23.76 54.37 -43.30
N ASP A 4 23.02 53.56 -44.03
CA ASP A 4 23.29 52.25 -44.64
C ASP A 4 24.54 52.31 -45.58
N PRO A 5 24.92 51.30 -46.41
CA PRO A 5 24.87 49.82 -46.34
C PRO A 5 26.05 49.09 -47.07
N ALA A 6 25.93 47.75 -47.16
CA ALA A 6 26.29 46.88 -48.33
C ALA A 6 27.78 46.54 -48.54
N ALA A 7 28.21 45.45 -49.21
CA ALA A 7 27.55 44.43 -50.02
C ALA A 7 28.48 43.20 -50.17
N SER A 8 27.94 42.02 -50.44
CA SER A 8 28.18 41.35 -51.74
C SER A 8 27.21 40.19 -51.96
N GLN A 9 26.37 40.37 -52.97
CA GLN A 9 25.54 39.38 -53.62
C GLN A 9 26.24 38.84 -54.88
N ALA A 10 25.86 37.61 -55.22
CA ALA A 10 25.64 37.06 -56.56
C ALA A 10 26.86 36.63 -57.41
N VAL A 11 26.77 35.44 -58.03
CA VAL A 11 26.40 35.27 -59.45
C VAL A 11 26.68 33.84 -59.99
N LEU A 12 25.61 33.22 -60.53
CA LEU A 12 25.43 32.34 -61.72
C LEU A 12 26.06 30.93 -61.91
N SER A 13 25.12 30.01 -62.24
CA SER A 13 25.04 29.14 -63.45
C SER A 13 25.55 27.69 -63.47
N ILE A 14 24.57 26.79 -63.66
CA ILE A 14 24.38 25.82 -64.77
C ILE A 14 25.61 24.98 -65.18
N TYR A 15 25.53 23.64 -65.04
CA TYR A 15 25.79 22.71 -66.15
C TYR A 15 25.18 21.31 -65.92
N CYS A 16 24.61 20.78 -66.99
CA CYS A 16 23.95 19.48 -67.11
C CYS A 16 24.83 18.53 -67.95
N ALA A 17 24.69 17.20 -67.74
CA ALA A 17 25.22 16.07 -68.54
C ALA A 17 26.76 15.81 -68.44
N ARG A 18 27.33 14.59 -68.59
CA ARG A 18 26.94 13.40 -69.37
C ARG A 18 27.78 12.14 -68.99
N GLN A 19 27.13 10.96 -69.00
CA GLN A 19 27.57 9.64 -69.54
C GLN A 19 28.82 8.82 -69.06
N GLN A 20 28.49 7.55 -68.70
CA GLN A 20 29.06 6.23 -69.12
C GLN A 20 30.46 5.82 -68.62
N ARG A 21 30.80 4.56 -68.27
CA ARG A 21 30.37 3.15 -68.53
C ARG A 21 31.07 2.29 -67.44
N ARG A 22 30.57 1.16 -66.93
CA ARG A 22 30.23 -0.16 -67.55
C ARG A 22 29.18 -0.85 -66.62
N ARG A 23 28.01 -1.29 -67.08
CA ARG A 23 27.67 -2.59 -67.75
C ARG A 23 28.27 -3.79 -66.99
N SER A 24 27.52 -4.84 -66.61
CA SER A 24 26.33 -5.52 -67.17
C SER A 24 25.89 -6.60 -66.14
N SER A 25 24.71 -7.23 -66.11
CA SER A 25 23.67 -7.48 -67.11
C SER A 25 22.33 -7.88 -66.45
N TRP A 26 21.23 -7.36 -67.03
CA TRP A 26 20.00 -8.08 -67.42
C TRP A 26 19.08 -8.62 -66.31
N SER A 27 17.96 -7.94 -65.97
CA SER A 27 16.66 -7.80 -66.71
C SER A 27 15.69 -8.93 -66.31
N THR A 28 14.39 -8.77 -66.01
CA THR A 28 13.43 -7.66 -66.11
C THR A 28 12.04 -8.17 -65.64
N LEU A 29 11.19 -7.24 -65.15
CA LEU A 29 9.70 -7.17 -65.22
C LEU A 29 8.85 -8.37 -64.73
N GLY A 30 7.71 -8.23 -64.06
CA GLY A 30 6.79 -7.10 -63.86
C GLY A 30 5.32 -7.63 -63.90
N MET A 31 4.42 -6.99 -63.14
CA MET A 31 2.93 -7.09 -63.18
C MET A 31 2.31 -8.41 -62.65
N SER A 32 1.43 -8.42 -61.65
CA SER A 32 0.03 -7.93 -61.54
C SER A 32 -1.02 -9.02 -61.81
N LEU A 33 -2.02 -9.07 -60.91
CA LEU A 33 -3.38 -9.61 -61.02
C LEU A 33 -3.68 -11.12 -60.87
N ALA A 34 -4.53 -11.36 -59.86
CA ALA A 34 -5.76 -12.18 -59.88
C ALA A 34 -5.70 -13.72 -59.81
N SER A 35 -6.44 -14.22 -58.80
CA SER A 35 -7.33 -15.40 -58.75
C SER A 35 -6.85 -16.75 -59.31
N LEU A 36 -6.91 -17.80 -58.48
CA LEU A 36 -7.48 -19.13 -58.77
C LEU A 36 -7.30 -20.06 -57.54
N GLU A 37 -8.42 -20.44 -56.91
CA GLU A 37 -8.62 -21.85 -56.48
C GLU A 37 -8.68 -22.72 -57.77
N PRO A 38 -8.49 -24.07 -57.81
CA PRO A 38 -9.06 -25.01 -56.82
C PRO A 38 -8.40 -26.45 -56.70
N TRP A 39 -8.89 -27.26 -55.75
CA TRP A 39 -8.91 -28.77 -55.69
C TRP A 39 -7.68 -29.62 -55.29
N GLY A 40 -7.98 -30.71 -54.54
CA GLY A 40 -7.20 -31.96 -54.41
C GLY A 40 -6.99 -32.41 -52.96
N ILE A 41 -7.93 -33.11 -52.31
CA ILE A 41 -8.08 -34.59 -52.26
C ILE A 41 -6.83 -35.31 -51.74
N LEU A 42 -6.92 -35.85 -50.51
CA LEU A 42 -6.16 -37.02 -50.09
C LEU A 42 -7.08 -37.98 -49.34
N ASP A 43 -7.09 -39.21 -49.85
CA ASP A 43 -7.97 -40.30 -49.54
C ASP A 43 -7.46 -41.17 -48.38
N ALA A 44 -8.41 -41.95 -47.86
CA ALA A 44 -8.35 -42.83 -46.72
C ALA A 44 -7.56 -44.14 -46.92
N CYS A 45 -7.16 -44.75 -45.78
CA CYS A 45 -7.10 -46.19 -45.49
C CYS A 45 -6.40 -46.37 -44.12
N PHE A 46 -6.75 -47.20 -43.14
CA PHE A 46 -7.31 -48.56 -43.09
C PHE A 46 -7.66 -48.83 -41.61
N PHE A 47 -8.81 -49.41 -41.24
CA PHE A 47 -8.86 -50.34 -40.10
C PHE A 47 -10.00 -51.35 -40.21
N ARG A 48 -9.64 -52.58 -39.87
CA ARG A 48 -10.22 -53.86 -40.25
C ARG A 48 -11.36 -54.26 -39.32
N LYS A 49 -12.40 -54.83 -39.92
CA LYS A 49 -13.56 -55.50 -39.31
C LYS A 49 -13.16 -56.91 -38.84
N TYR A 50 -13.54 -57.31 -37.63
CA TYR A 50 -13.56 -58.71 -37.18
C TYR A 50 -14.95 -59.04 -36.62
N GLU A 51 -15.57 -60.06 -37.18
CA GLU A 51 -16.82 -60.68 -36.73
C GLU A 51 -16.50 -62.04 -36.08
N ILE A 52 -17.17 -62.36 -34.96
CA ILE A 52 -17.26 -63.72 -34.38
C ILE A 52 -18.72 -63.91 -33.89
N PRO A 53 -19.33 -65.11 -34.06
CA PRO A 53 -20.77 -65.30 -33.91
C PRO A 53 -21.25 -65.84 -32.55
N ILE A 54 -22.43 -65.33 -32.17
CA ILE A 54 -23.62 -65.88 -31.48
C ILE A 54 -23.51 -67.17 -30.63
N ALA A 55 -24.00 -67.09 -29.38
CA ALA A 55 -24.78 -68.16 -28.74
C ALA A 55 -25.92 -67.57 -27.87
N HIS A 56 -27.09 -68.22 -27.95
CA HIS A 56 -28.38 -67.84 -27.37
C HIS A 56 -28.52 -68.17 -25.87
N GLY A 57 -29.33 -67.36 -25.19
CA GLY A 57 -30.16 -67.77 -24.05
C GLY A 57 -29.78 -67.17 -22.70
N TYR A 58 -30.58 -66.22 -22.19
CA TYR A 58 -31.25 -66.27 -20.87
C TYR A 58 -31.79 -64.88 -20.43
N ASN A 59 -33.03 -64.89 -19.94
CA ASN A 59 -33.71 -63.94 -19.04
C ASN A 59 -33.59 -62.42 -19.25
N ARG A 60 -34.55 -61.89 -20.01
CA ARG A 60 -35.04 -60.51 -19.89
C ARG A 60 -35.75 -60.32 -18.54
N ARG A 61 -35.13 -59.61 -17.59
CA ARG A 61 -35.76 -58.78 -16.52
C ARG A 61 -34.71 -58.39 -15.46
N CYS A 62 -33.66 -57.62 -15.83
CA CYS A 62 -32.77 -56.97 -14.84
C CYS A 62 -31.78 -55.95 -15.44
N VAL A 63 -32.05 -55.33 -16.60
CA VAL A 63 -31.05 -54.50 -17.31
C VAL A 63 -31.31 -52.97 -17.19
N HIS A 64 -32.36 -52.54 -16.49
CA HIS A 64 -32.70 -51.10 -16.40
C HIS A 64 -32.20 -50.38 -15.13
N LEU A 65 -31.63 -51.07 -14.13
CA LEU A 65 -31.18 -50.41 -12.89
C LEU A 65 -29.74 -49.87 -12.93
N ALA A 66 -28.84 -50.54 -13.65
CA ALA A 66 -27.43 -50.15 -13.74
C ALA A 66 -27.17 -48.77 -14.41
N PRO A 67 -27.84 -48.38 -15.52
CA PRO A 67 -27.61 -47.06 -16.11
C PRO A 67 -28.18 -45.92 -15.28
N LEU A 68 -29.18 -46.18 -14.43
CA LEU A 68 -29.79 -45.18 -13.53
C LEU A 68 -28.87 -44.85 -12.33
N LEU A 69 -28.19 -45.85 -11.76
CA LEU A 69 -27.25 -45.63 -10.65
C LEU A 69 -25.96 -44.93 -11.10
N VAL A 70 -25.46 -45.23 -12.30
CA VAL A 70 -24.27 -44.56 -12.87
C VAL A 70 -24.57 -43.10 -13.20
N THR A 71 -25.78 -42.79 -13.69
CA THR A 71 -26.19 -41.40 -13.96
C THR A 71 -26.39 -40.61 -12.66
N ILE A 72 -26.98 -41.19 -11.62
CA ILE A 72 -27.10 -40.54 -10.30
C ILE A 72 -25.72 -40.28 -9.68
N PHE A 73 -24.77 -41.22 -9.82
CA PHE A 73 -23.40 -41.05 -9.32
C PHE A 73 -22.62 -39.97 -10.11
N LEU A 74 -22.78 -39.89 -11.44
CA LEU A 74 -22.21 -38.82 -12.26
C LEU A 74 -22.82 -37.44 -11.96
N LEU A 75 -24.14 -37.38 -11.71
CA LEU A 75 -24.84 -36.15 -11.31
C LEU A 75 -24.43 -35.67 -9.91
N SER A 76 -24.06 -36.57 -8.98
CA SER A 76 -23.54 -36.17 -7.66
C SER A 76 -22.08 -35.69 -7.68
N PHE A 77 -21.32 -35.98 -8.74
CA PHE A 77 -19.98 -35.41 -8.95
C PHE A 77 -20.00 -34.06 -9.69
N LEU A 78 -21.06 -33.75 -10.45
CA LEU A 78 -21.20 -32.48 -11.18
C LEU A 78 -21.56 -31.27 -10.30
N THR A 79 -22.04 -31.49 -9.06
CA THR A 79 -22.46 -30.41 -8.15
C THR A 79 -21.34 -29.78 -7.32
N PHE A 80 -20.08 -30.24 -7.47
CA PHE A 80 -18.92 -29.65 -6.78
C PHE A 80 -17.98 -28.85 -7.70
N VAL A 81 -18.40 -28.50 -8.91
CA VAL A 81 -17.77 -27.39 -9.63
C VAL A 81 -18.18 -26.11 -8.89
N SER A 82 -17.47 -25.80 -7.81
CA SER A 82 -17.52 -24.51 -7.14
C SER A 82 -17.32 -23.47 -8.24
N ALA A 83 -18.38 -22.73 -8.58
CA ALA A 83 -18.30 -21.59 -9.45
C ALA A 83 -17.38 -20.60 -8.75
N ALA A 84 -16.09 -20.69 -9.06
CA ALA A 84 -15.08 -19.79 -8.53
C ALA A 84 -15.60 -18.37 -8.74
N PRO A 85 -15.59 -17.51 -7.70
CA PRO A 85 -16.21 -16.19 -7.78
C PRO A 85 -15.68 -15.49 -9.02
N SER A 86 -16.59 -15.09 -9.90
CA SER A 86 -16.23 -14.56 -11.20
C SER A 86 -15.55 -13.21 -11.00
N CYS A 87 -14.31 -13.08 -11.47
CA CYS A 87 -13.66 -11.78 -11.58
C CYS A 87 -14.38 -10.91 -12.61
N VAL A 88 -14.35 -9.60 -12.41
CA VAL A 88 -15.00 -8.61 -13.28
C VAL A 88 -14.18 -8.46 -14.56
N ARG A 89 -14.61 -9.05 -15.68
CA ARG A 89 -13.85 -9.03 -16.95
C ARG A 89 -13.89 -7.69 -17.69
N PHE A 90 -15.05 -7.04 -17.67
CA PHE A 90 -15.31 -5.81 -18.39
C PHE A 90 -16.05 -4.87 -17.45
N ALA A 91 -15.38 -3.80 -17.03
CA ALA A 91 -15.98 -2.73 -16.26
C ALA A 91 -15.24 -1.43 -16.53
N ASP A 92 -15.98 -0.34 -16.54
CA ASP A 92 -15.45 1.01 -16.40
C ASP A 92 -15.52 1.45 -14.94
N TYR A 93 -15.10 2.68 -14.66
CA TYR A 93 -15.15 3.25 -13.32
C TYR A 93 -16.58 3.31 -12.76
N ASP A 94 -17.58 3.64 -13.60
CA ASP A 94 -18.98 3.75 -13.16
C ASP A 94 -19.55 2.38 -12.75
N SER A 95 -19.32 1.34 -13.55
CA SER A 95 -19.73 -0.03 -13.23
C SER A 95 -19.11 -0.52 -11.92
N ILE A 96 -17.83 -0.23 -11.69
CA ILE A 96 -17.14 -0.56 -10.42
C ILE A 96 -17.76 0.23 -9.25
N ASN A 97 -18.03 1.52 -9.43
CA ASN A 97 -18.67 2.36 -8.41
C ASN A 97 -20.06 1.85 -8.06
N GLN A 98 -20.86 1.44 -9.05
CA GLN A 98 -22.16 0.83 -8.81
C GLN A 98 -22.05 -0.48 -8.02
N MET A 99 -21.00 -1.28 -8.23
CA MET A 99 -20.77 -2.48 -7.40
C MET A 99 -20.50 -2.11 -5.94
N PHE A 100 -19.69 -1.08 -5.66
CA PHE A 100 -19.47 -0.62 -4.29
C PHE A 100 -20.72 -0.02 -3.65
N VAL A 101 -21.47 0.82 -4.38
CA VAL A 101 -22.72 1.42 -3.90
C VAL A 101 -23.76 0.35 -3.57
N ASN A 102 -23.98 -0.60 -4.49
CA ASN A 102 -25.01 -1.61 -4.34
C ASN A 102 -24.63 -2.71 -3.34
N GLY A 103 -23.35 -3.06 -3.27
CA GLY A 103 -22.87 -4.07 -2.33
C GLY A 103 -22.75 -3.56 -0.90
N GLY A 104 -22.44 -2.27 -0.69
CA GLY A 104 -22.30 -1.69 0.64
C GLY A 104 -21.05 -2.17 1.40
N PRO A 105 -21.07 -2.17 2.75
CA PRO A 105 -19.92 -2.56 3.56
C PRO A 105 -19.42 -3.98 3.28
N GLY A 106 -18.10 -4.19 3.30
CA GLY A 106 -17.48 -5.50 3.08
C GLY A 106 -17.43 -5.96 1.62
N THR A 107 -17.92 -5.13 0.68
CA THR A 107 -17.96 -5.50 -0.74
C THR A 107 -16.57 -5.60 -1.34
N LYS A 108 -16.31 -6.73 -2.00
CA LYS A 108 -15.07 -6.97 -2.73
C LYS A 108 -15.31 -6.93 -4.23
N VAL A 109 -14.62 -6.02 -4.91
CA VAL A 109 -14.60 -5.97 -6.37
C VAL A 109 -13.27 -6.56 -6.85
N LEU A 110 -13.34 -7.78 -7.39
CA LEU A 110 -12.17 -8.53 -7.85
C LEU A 110 -12.04 -8.43 -9.37
N LEU A 111 -10.99 -7.74 -9.83
CA LEU A 111 -10.65 -7.55 -11.23
C LEU A 111 -9.92 -8.77 -11.78
N CYS A 112 -10.09 -9.08 -13.06
CA CYS A 112 -9.42 -10.24 -13.65
C CYS A 112 -7.91 -9.96 -13.87
N PRO A 113 -7.03 -10.96 -13.62
CA PRO A 113 -5.60 -10.84 -13.89
C PRO A 113 -5.30 -10.48 -15.35
N ASN A 114 -4.19 -9.78 -15.58
CA ASN A 114 -3.71 -9.38 -16.92
C ASN A 114 -4.73 -8.57 -17.74
N ARG A 115 -5.64 -7.85 -17.08
CA ARG A 115 -6.64 -7.00 -17.75
C ARG A 115 -6.36 -5.52 -17.53
N LEU A 116 -6.62 -4.75 -18.58
CA LEU A 116 -6.55 -3.29 -18.59
C LEU A 116 -7.95 -2.71 -18.45
N TYR A 117 -8.16 -1.92 -17.41
CA TYR A 117 -9.35 -1.14 -17.13
C TYR A 117 -9.02 0.34 -17.35
N ARG A 118 -9.73 0.94 -18.31
CA ARG A 118 -9.51 2.32 -18.72
C ARG A 118 -10.46 3.21 -17.94
N LEU A 119 -9.91 4.19 -17.21
CA LEU A 119 -10.66 5.03 -16.30
C LEU A 119 -10.84 6.43 -16.90
N SER A 120 -12.09 6.81 -17.18
CA SER A 120 -12.48 8.20 -17.51
C SER A 120 -13.00 8.98 -16.29
N GLY A 121 -12.95 8.36 -15.10
CA GLY A 121 -13.33 8.94 -13.82
C GLY A 121 -12.77 8.07 -12.67
N PRO A 122 -12.83 8.56 -11.42
CA PRO A 122 -12.29 7.84 -10.26
C PRO A 122 -13.17 6.66 -9.85
N ILE A 123 -12.53 5.62 -9.33
CA ILE A 123 -13.20 4.56 -8.57
C ILE A 123 -13.36 5.03 -7.12
N ILE A 124 -14.58 5.06 -6.61
CA ILE A 124 -14.92 5.65 -5.31
C ILE A 124 -15.43 4.56 -4.36
N PHE A 125 -14.73 4.36 -3.25
CA PHE A 125 -15.25 3.58 -2.13
C PHE A 125 -16.37 4.35 -1.42
N THR A 126 -17.37 3.64 -0.94
CA THR A 126 -18.60 4.25 -0.39
C THR A 126 -18.95 3.77 1.02
N ALA A 127 -18.33 2.68 1.48
CA ALA A 127 -18.60 2.05 2.76
C ALA A 127 -17.36 1.35 3.34
N ALA A 128 -17.46 0.96 4.61
CA ALA A 128 -16.38 0.31 5.34
C ALA A 128 -16.05 -1.09 4.78
N ASP A 129 -14.83 -1.55 5.01
CA ASP A 129 -14.35 -2.90 4.67
C ASP A 129 -14.44 -3.26 3.18
N GLN A 130 -14.62 -2.26 2.30
CA GLN A 130 -14.63 -2.49 0.87
C GLN A 130 -13.22 -2.76 0.33
N GLU A 131 -13.14 -3.61 -0.67
CA GLU A 131 -11.86 -4.03 -1.25
C GLU A 131 -11.90 -3.93 -2.77
N LEU A 132 -10.88 -3.29 -3.35
CA LEU A 132 -10.58 -3.34 -4.78
C LEU A 132 -9.30 -4.14 -4.96
N ALA A 133 -9.37 -5.26 -5.68
CA ALA A 133 -8.20 -6.12 -5.84
C ALA A 133 -8.18 -6.86 -7.18
N THR A 134 -7.02 -7.42 -7.54
CA THR A 134 -6.96 -8.44 -8.58
C THR A 134 -7.36 -9.79 -8.01
N TYR A 135 -8.21 -10.52 -8.73
CA TYR A 135 -8.63 -11.88 -8.40
C TYR A 135 -7.42 -12.81 -8.28
N GLY A 136 -7.36 -13.57 -7.19
CA GLY A 136 -6.24 -14.44 -6.86
C GLY A 136 -5.04 -13.74 -6.22
N TYR A 137 -5.09 -12.41 -6.05
CA TYR A 137 -4.02 -11.60 -5.46
C TYR A 137 -2.62 -11.88 -6.05
N PRO A 138 -2.46 -11.90 -7.38
CA PRO A 138 -1.15 -12.12 -7.99
C PRO A 138 -0.19 -10.98 -7.69
N THR A 139 1.11 -11.26 -7.73
CA THR A 139 2.18 -10.27 -7.67
C THR A 139 2.76 -10.03 -9.07
N GLY A 140 3.60 -9.00 -9.24
CA GLY A 140 4.26 -8.74 -10.53
C GLY A 140 3.31 -8.26 -11.64
N SER A 141 3.54 -8.70 -12.88
CA SER A 141 2.81 -8.21 -14.06
C SER A 141 1.42 -8.79 -14.25
N GLU A 142 1.06 -9.85 -13.52
CA GLU A 142 -0.24 -10.52 -13.62
C GLU A 142 -1.39 -9.71 -13.00
N ARG A 143 -1.07 -8.69 -12.21
CA ARG A 143 -2.02 -7.75 -11.61
C ARG A 143 -2.90 -7.10 -12.69
N ALA A 144 -4.17 -6.85 -12.34
CA ALA A 144 -5.03 -5.99 -13.13
C ALA A 144 -4.46 -4.57 -13.17
N VAL A 145 -4.57 -3.94 -14.35
CA VAL A 145 -4.07 -2.60 -14.62
C VAL A 145 -5.23 -1.61 -14.67
N LEU A 146 -5.23 -0.65 -13.75
CA LEU A 146 -6.08 0.54 -13.78
C LEU A 146 -5.29 1.66 -14.45
N ARG A 147 -5.77 2.16 -15.60
CA ARG A 147 -5.10 3.25 -16.33
C ARG A 147 -6.03 4.42 -16.53
N VAL A 148 -5.60 5.59 -16.08
CA VAL A 148 -6.32 6.85 -16.31
C VAL A 148 -6.26 7.23 -17.79
N GLU A 149 -7.42 7.47 -18.40
CA GLU A 149 -7.56 7.95 -19.79
C GLU A 149 -8.38 9.24 -19.89
N GLY A 150 -9.15 9.60 -18.86
CA GLY A 150 -9.85 10.88 -18.80
C GLY A 150 -8.89 12.07 -18.72
N ARG A 151 -9.10 13.09 -19.57
CA ARG A 151 -8.23 14.29 -19.63
C ARG A 151 -8.21 15.07 -18.32
N ASP A 152 -9.36 15.13 -17.66
CA ASP A 152 -9.53 15.85 -16.38
C ASP A 152 -9.51 14.90 -15.18
N THR A 153 -9.26 13.60 -15.42
CA THR A 153 -9.13 12.61 -14.36
C THR A 153 -7.68 12.57 -13.87
N ILE A 154 -7.47 12.82 -12.58
CA ILE A 154 -6.15 12.78 -11.92
C ILE A 154 -6.10 11.60 -10.96
N THR A 155 -7.17 11.44 -10.18
CA THR A 155 -7.36 10.32 -9.24
C THR A 155 -7.93 9.11 -9.95
N ALA A 156 -7.29 7.95 -9.76
CA ALA A 156 -7.80 6.66 -10.19
C ALA A 156 -8.68 6.00 -9.12
N ILE A 157 -8.30 6.13 -7.85
CA ILE A 157 -8.99 5.51 -6.70
C ILE A 157 -9.13 6.53 -5.58
N GLN A 158 -10.34 6.63 -5.03
CA GLN A 158 -10.67 7.49 -3.90
C GLN A 158 -11.41 6.70 -2.81
N GLY A 159 -10.92 6.78 -1.57
CA GLY A 159 -11.46 6.06 -0.41
C GLY A 159 -11.29 6.82 0.90
N ASP A 160 -11.22 8.14 0.83
CA ASP A 160 -11.08 9.06 1.98
C ASP A 160 -12.42 9.55 2.53
N CYS A 161 -13.51 8.83 2.24
CA CYS A 161 -14.85 9.21 2.65
C CYS A 161 -15.09 8.96 4.14
N ARG A 162 -15.99 9.72 4.77
CA ARG A 162 -16.35 9.57 6.19
C ARG A 162 -16.84 8.16 6.60
N ARG A 163 -17.30 7.35 5.64
CA ARG A 163 -17.77 5.97 5.87
C ARG A 163 -16.77 4.90 5.45
N CYS A 164 -15.61 5.30 4.92
CA CYS A 164 -14.62 4.43 4.30
C CYS A 164 -13.57 3.93 5.32
N ALA A 165 -14.03 3.28 6.40
CA ALA A 165 -13.13 2.62 7.34
C ALA A 165 -12.61 1.30 6.73
N ARG A 166 -11.34 0.98 6.92
CA ARG A 166 -10.71 -0.29 6.51
C ARG A 166 -10.89 -0.65 5.03
N VAL A 167 -11.02 0.36 4.16
CA VAL A 167 -11.04 0.12 2.71
C VAL A 167 -9.64 -0.30 2.24
N SER A 168 -9.58 -1.17 1.23
CA SER A 168 -8.31 -1.74 0.81
C SER A 168 -8.12 -1.82 -0.69
N VAL A 169 -6.91 -1.50 -1.12
CA VAL A 169 -6.42 -1.61 -2.49
C VAL A 169 -5.32 -2.67 -2.52
N LYS A 170 -5.52 -3.76 -3.26
CA LYS A 170 -4.60 -4.92 -3.19
C LYS A 170 -4.22 -5.45 -4.56
N ASN A 171 -2.93 -5.70 -4.76
CA ASN A 171 -2.44 -6.43 -5.93
C ASN A 171 -2.88 -5.80 -7.26
N LEU A 172 -2.78 -4.47 -7.38
CA LEU A 172 -3.13 -3.74 -8.60
C LEU A 172 -1.92 -3.05 -9.21
N ILE A 173 -1.97 -2.78 -10.51
CA ILE A 173 -1.13 -1.79 -11.17
C ILE A 173 -2.00 -0.56 -11.40
N VAL A 174 -1.66 0.58 -10.78
CA VAL A 174 -2.36 1.85 -10.94
C VAL A 174 -1.46 2.81 -11.70
N ASN A 175 -1.91 3.27 -12.87
CA ASN A 175 -1.13 4.11 -13.76
C ASN A 175 -1.88 5.41 -14.08
N GLY A 176 -1.35 6.54 -13.64
CA GLY A 176 -1.93 7.87 -13.88
C GLY A 176 -1.76 8.35 -15.32
N ASN A 177 -0.98 7.64 -16.15
CA ASN A 177 -0.81 7.88 -17.57
C ASN A 177 -0.25 9.27 -17.92
N ARG A 178 0.56 9.83 -17.01
CA ARG A 178 1.22 11.14 -17.16
C ARG A 178 1.97 11.29 -18.50
N LYS A 179 2.72 10.28 -18.93
CA LYS A 179 3.46 10.31 -20.21
C LYS A 179 2.59 10.61 -21.44
N LYS A 180 1.31 10.20 -21.41
CA LYS A 180 0.38 10.41 -22.52
C LYS A 180 -0.51 11.64 -22.33
N LEU A 181 -1.00 11.85 -21.11
CA LEU A 181 -1.98 12.90 -20.80
C LEU A 181 -1.32 14.21 -20.33
N GLY A 182 -0.01 14.20 -20.11
CA GLY A 182 0.72 15.28 -19.47
C GLY A 182 0.30 15.49 -18.01
N ARG A 183 0.80 16.59 -17.47
CA ARG A 183 0.46 17.10 -16.14
C ARG A 183 -0.94 17.73 -16.17
N THR A 184 -1.56 17.88 -14.99
CA THR A 184 -2.77 18.70 -14.90
C THR A 184 -2.39 20.18 -14.84
N LYS A 185 -3.04 21.02 -15.66
CA LYS A 185 -2.89 22.48 -15.59
C LYS A 185 -3.83 23.12 -14.58
N ASN A 186 -4.89 22.40 -14.20
CA ASN A 186 -5.84 22.87 -13.22
C ASN A 186 -5.30 22.52 -11.82
N MET A 187 -4.68 23.51 -11.18
CA MET A 187 -4.06 23.34 -9.86
C MET A 187 -5.11 22.97 -8.79
N ASP A 188 -6.32 23.51 -8.88
CA ASP A 188 -7.40 23.25 -7.92
C ASP A 188 -7.88 21.79 -7.91
N LEU A 189 -7.68 21.07 -9.03
CA LEU A 189 -8.01 19.65 -9.15
C LEU A 189 -6.82 18.73 -8.87
N THR A 190 -5.63 19.31 -8.63
CA THR A 190 -4.39 18.54 -8.49
C THR A 190 -4.37 17.79 -7.16
N THR A 191 -4.28 16.47 -7.23
CA THR A 191 -4.36 15.59 -6.07
C THR A 191 -3.58 14.29 -6.30
N GLY A 192 -3.69 13.32 -5.38
CA GLY A 192 -3.08 12.01 -5.49
C GLY A 192 -3.72 11.10 -6.54
N LEU A 193 -2.91 10.21 -7.14
CA LEU A 193 -3.42 9.16 -8.02
C LEU A 193 -4.28 8.14 -7.26
N VAL A 194 -3.87 7.78 -6.04
CA VAL A 194 -4.66 7.01 -5.08
C VAL A 194 -4.84 7.85 -3.82
N ILE A 195 -6.09 8.10 -3.43
CA ILE A 195 -6.43 8.89 -2.24
C ILE A 195 -7.16 7.98 -1.26
N LEU A 196 -6.57 7.74 -0.10
CA LEU A 196 -7.19 7.03 1.03
C LEU A 196 -7.05 7.88 2.31
N GLY A 197 -7.29 7.27 3.47
CA GLY A 197 -7.29 7.95 4.76
C GLY A 197 -8.68 8.46 5.12
N GLY A 198 -8.76 9.58 5.82
CA GLY A 198 -10.01 10.22 6.22
C GLY A 198 -10.85 9.46 7.26
N ASN A 199 -10.41 8.27 7.66
CA ASN A 199 -11.04 7.41 8.67
C ASN A 199 -9.98 6.40 9.15
N GLU A 200 -10.37 5.30 9.78
CA GLU A 200 -9.43 4.29 10.28
C GLU A 200 -9.06 3.18 9.28
N GLY A 201 -7.83 2.67 9.36
CA GLY A 201 -7.47 1.34 8.88
C GLY A 201 -7.34 1.15 7.37
N GLN A 202 -7.30 2.21 6.56
CA GLN A 202 -7.20 2.08 5.11
C GLN A 202 -5.87 1.45 4.70
N SER A 203 -5.87 0.75 3.58
CA SER A 203 -4.66 0.02 3.21
C SER A 203 -4.38 -0.13 1.72
N ILE A 204 -3.09 -0.19 1.41
CA ILE A 204 -2.55 -0.43 0.07
C ILE A 204 -1.46 -1.50 0.18
N TYR A 205 -1.67 -2.63 -0.50
CA TYR A 205 -0.79 -3.78 -0.41
C TYR A 205 -0.39 -4.32 -1.80
N ASN A 206 0.88 -4.75 -1.93
CA ASN A 206 1.38 -5.48 -3.10
C ASN A 206 1.05 -4.83 -4.44
N SER A 207 0.97 -3.50 -4.49
CA SER A 207 0.52 -2.75 -5.67
C SER A 207 1.66 -1.98 -6.32
N LEU A 208 1.54 -1.72 -7.61
CA LEU A 208 2.47 -0.92 -8.39
C LEU A 208 1.78 0.39 -8.75
N ILE A 209 2.25 1.52 -8.26
CA ILE A 209 1.59 2.83 -8.41
C ILE A 209 2.57 3.77 -9.13
N THR A 210 2.17 4.23 -10.32
CA THR A 210 3.11 4.85 -11.27
C THR A 210 2.51 6.02 -12.02
N ASN A 211 3.38 6.93 -12.47
CA ASN A 211 3.05 8.02 -13.38
C ASN A 211 1.83 8.86 -12.92
N PRO A 212 1.75 9.29 -11.65
CA PRO A 212 0.70 10.22 -11.20
C PRO A 212 0.76 11.52 -12.00
N ARG A 213 -0.41 12.07 -12.31
CA ARG A 213 -0.52 13.37 -13.00
C ARG A 213 -0.53 14.56 -12.04
N GLY A 214 -0.90 14.33 -10.79
CA GLY A 214 -0.85 15.33 -9.74
C GLY A 214 0.44 15.26 -8.93
N PHE A 215 0.39 15.78 -7.71
CA PHE A 215 1.57 16.01 -6.89
C PHE A 215 2.03 14.79 -6.08
N THR A 216 1.27 13.69 -6.03
CA THR A 216 1.66 12.49 -5.27
C THR A 216 1.07 11.23 -5.88
N ALA A 217 1.77 10.10 -5.74
CA ALA A 217 1.25 8.81 -6.17
C ALA A 217 0.18 8.29 -5.20
N ILE A 218 0.43 8.43 -3.90
CA ILE A 218 -0.47 8.01 -2.82
C ILE A 218 -0.65 9.16 -1.85
N HIS A 219 -1.90 9.58 -1.64
CA HIS A 219 -2.25 10.54 -0.60
C HIS A 219 -3.08 9.84 0.48
N ILE A 220 -2.56 9.78 1.70
CA ILE A 220 -3.31 9.34 2.88
C ILE A 220 -3.72 10.59 3.66
N ARG A 221 -4.98 11.00 3.48
CA ARG A 221 -5.52 12.23 4.06
C ARG A 221 -5.84 12.07 5.55
N GLU A 222 -5.63 13.10 6.32
CA GLU A 222 -5.94 13.25 7.75
C GLU A 222 -7.42 13.16 8.09
N GLY A 223 -8.26 13.49 7.12
CA GLY A 223 -9.71 13.58 7.29
C GLY A 223 -10.17 14.90 7.87
N ASP A 224 -11.44 15.23 7.64
CA ASP A 224 -12.02 16.55 7.94
C ASP A 224 -11.87 17.01 9.41
N LYS A 225 -11.59 16.11 10.34
CA LYS A 225 -11.40 16.36 11.78
C LYS A 225 -10.14 15.68 12.32
N LEU A 226 -9.13 15.45 11.47
CA LEU A 226 -7.89 14.78 11.84
C LEU A 226 -8.11 13.39 12.45
N GLN A 227 -9.14 12.67 12.00
CA GLN A 227 -9.56 11.37 12.56
C GLN A 227 -8.88 10.16 11.89
N CYS A 228 -8.01 10.37 10.90
CA CYS A 228 -7.32 9.26 10.26
C CYS A 228 -6.37 8.58 11.25
N THR A 229 -6.47 7.25 11.36
CA THR A 229 -5.58 6.43 12.18
C THR A 229 -5.36 5.05 11.55
N GLY A 230 -4.20 4.44 11.76
CA GLY A 230 -3.96 3.04 11.43
C GLY A 230 -3.90 2.72 9.94
N ALA A 231 -3.51 3.66 9.07
CA ALA A 231 -3.33 3.37 7.65
C ALA A 231 -2.14 2.41 7.43
N ILE A 232 -2.25 1.50 6.46
CA ILE A 232 -1.20 0.50 6.19
C ILE A 232 -0.81 0.51 4.70
N ILE A 233 0.43 0.87 4.42
CA ILE A 233 1.02 0.92 3.09
C ILE A 233 2.24 0.01 3.08
N GLU A 234 2.07 -1.20 2.52
CA GLU A 234 3.08 -2.25 2.64
C GLU A 234 3.34 -3.00 1.32
N LYS A 235 4.62 -3.32 1.07
CA LYS A 235 5.07 -4.15 -0.07
C LYS A 235 4.66 -3.59 -1.43
N ASN A 236 4.60 -2.28 -1.56
CA ASN A 236 4.27 -1.62 -2.82
C ASN A 236 5.53 -1.25 -3.60
N GLU A 237 5.37 -1.16 -4.91
CA GLU A 237 6.33 -0.55 -5.84
C GLU A 237 5.76 0.81 -6.25
N ILE A 238 6.48 1.90 -5.97
CA ILE A 238 5.97 3.26 -6.15
C ILE A 238 6.98 4.04 -6.98
N GLY A 239 6.60 4.41 -8.22
CA GLY A 239 7.53 5.06 -9.14
C GLY A 239 7.32 4.70 -10.61
N PRO A 240 7.86 5.48 -11.56
CA PRO A 240 8.33 6.84 -11.35
C PRO A 240 7.16 7.75 -10.95
N ALA A 241 7.44 8.77 -10.14
CA ALA A 241 6.48 9.81 -9.77
C ALA A 241 7.04 11.19 -10.10
N GLY A 242 6.35 11.90 -10.99
CA GLY A 242 6.79 13.20 -11.46
C GLY A 242 7.73 13.12 -12.67
N GLU A 243 8.28 14.28 -13.02
CA GLU A 243 9.22 14.53 -14.10
C GLU A 243 10.35 15.42 -13.59
N GLU A 244 11.49 15.41 -14.28
CA GLU A 244 12.59 16.34 -13.99
C GLU A 244 12.10 17.78 -14.23
N TYR A 245 12.40 18.67 -13.28
CA TYR A 245 12.08 20.08 -13.38
C TYR A 245 13.08 20.80 -14.29
N ASP A 246 12.59 21.59 -15.25
CA ASP A 246 13.41 22.47 -16.08
C ASP A 246 12.91 23.91 -15.93
N PRO A 247 13.66 24.82 -15.29
CA PRO A 247 13.21 26.21 -15.08
C PRO A 247 12.88 26.96 -16.38
N LYS A 248 13.48 26.57 -17.52
CA LYS A 248 13.20 27.22 -18.81
C LYS A 248 11.83 26.84 -19.36
N ILE A 249 11.35 25.63 -19.05
CA ILE A 249 10.07 25.12 -19.49
C ILE A 249 9.01 25.39 -18.41
N ASP A 250 9.36 25.11 -17.17
CA ASP A 250 8.46 25.05 -16.04
C ASP A 250 8.32 26.37 -15.29
N GLY A 251 9.17 27.36 -15.55
CA GLY A 251 9.24 28.63 -14.81
C GLY A 251 10.08 28.52 -13.54
N ASP A 252 10.27 29.64 -12.83
CA ASP A 252 11.17 29.73 -11.67
C ASP A 252 10.71 28.91 -10.46
N ASP A 253 9.40 28.68 -10.35
CA ASP A 253 8.79 27.90 -9.29
C ASP A 253 8.13 26.62 -9.86
N PRO A 254 8.62 25.42 -9.51
CA PRO A 254 8.02 24.16 -9.96
C PRO A 254 6.56 23.99 -9.51
N GLU A 255 6.15 24.56 -8.38
CA GLU A 255 4.79 24.43 -7.86
C GLU A 255 3.79 25.24 -8.67
N MET A 256 4.24 26.40 -9.16
CA MET A 256 3.43 27.35 -9.94
C MET A 256 3.63 27.22 -11.45
N SER A 257 4.13 26.07 -11.91
CA SER A 257 4.44 25.86 -13.32
C SER A 257 3.20 26.05 -14.23
N PRO A 258 3.29 26.83 -15.32
CA PRO A 258 2.17 27.03 -16.26
C PRO A 258 1.76 25.75 -17.00
N HIS A 259 2.60 24.72 -16.94
CA HIS A 259 2.36 23.41 -17.53
C HIS A 259 1.82 22.38 -16.54
N GLY A 260 1.59 22.76 -15.28
CA GLY A 260 1.29 21.84 -14.19
C GLY A 260 2.54 21.42 -13.42
N ARG A 261 2.36 21.05 -12.14
CA ARG A 261 3.47 20.70 -11.23
C ARG A 261 4.31 19.54 -11.81
N PRO A 262 5.61 19.73 -12.11
CA PRO A 262 6.49 18.67 -12.62
C PRO A 262 6.76 17.62 -11.55
N LEU A 263 6.93 18.08 -10.32
CA LEU A 263 7.39 17.27 -9.21
C LEU A 263 6.24 16.47 -8.59
N ALA A 264 6.51 15.24 -8.18
CA ALA A 264 5.53 14.46 -7.44
C ALA A 264 6.16 13.55 -6.40
N ASP A 265 5.47 13.41 -5.27
CA ASP A 265 5.82 12.53 -4.19
C ASP A 265 5.46 11.07 -4.50
N GLY A 266 6.14 10.14 -3.83
CA GLY A 266 5.68 8.75 -3.76
C GLY A 266 4.46 8.63 -2.85
N ILE A 267 4.64 9.00 -1.58
CA ILE A 267 3.60 9.01 -0.56
C ILE A 267 3.56 10.37 0.11
N SER A 268 2.36 10.90 0.27
CA SER A 268 2.02 12.02 1.17
C SER A 268 1.10 11.45 2.25
N ILE A 269 1.56 11.41 3.51
CA ILE A 269 0.79 10.80 4.62
C ILE A 269 0.56 11.80 5.76
N ALA A 270 -0.71 11.93 6.15
CA ALA A 270 -1.17 12.76 7.26
C ALA A 270 -2.10 11.94 8.18
N CYS A 271 -1.65 10.79 8.71
CA CYS A 271 -2.53 9.85 9.40
C CYS A 271 -1.83 9.24 10.61
N ARG A 272 -2.48 9.23 11.78
CA ARG A 272 -1.87 8.75 13.02
C ARG A 272 -1.67 7.24 13.01
N ASP A 273 -0.78 6.74 13.87
CA ASP A 273 -0.59 5.31 14.20
C ASP A 273 -0.48 4.40 12.96
N SER A 274 0.10 4.94 11.89
CA SER A 274 0.10 4.30 10.58
C SER A 274 1.39 3.52 10.33
N PHE A 275 1.39 2.68 9.30
CA PHE A 275 2.53 1.88 8.87
C PHE A 275 2.85 2.12 7.40
N VAL A 276 4.05 2.58 7.11
CA VAL A 276 4.61 2.61 5.75
C VAL A 276 5.86 1.74 5.75
N ARG A 277 5.74 0.51 5.26
CA ARG A 277 6.85 -0.44 5.40
C ARG A 277 7.07 -1.37 4.22
N ASP A 278 8.31 -1.82 4.06
CA ASP A 278 8.70 -2.80 3.05
C ASP A 278 8.33 -2.36 1.62
N ASN A 279 8.22 -1.04 1.36
CA ASN A 279 7.93 -0.51 0.03
C ASN A 279 9.22 -0.21 -0.73
N THR A 280 9.14 -0.30 -2.05
CA THR A 280 10.21 0.09 -2.97
C THR A 280 9.80 1.33 -3.75
N PHE A 281 10.56 2.41 -3.59
CA PHE A 281 10.38 3.68 -4.26
C PHE A 281 11.46 3.85 -5.32
N TYR A 282 11.09 4.34 -6.49
CA TYR A 282 12.06 4.63 -7.53
C TYR A 282 11.66 5.85 -8.35
N ASP A 283 12.62 6.75 -8.58
CA ASP A 283 12.46 7.91 -9.45
C ASP A 283 11.25 8.78 -9.09
N ASN A 284 11.10 9.09 -7.80
CA ASN A 284 10.18 10.10 -7.28
C ASN A 284 10.88 11.45 -7.30
N THR A 285 10.33 12.45 -8.01
CA THR A 285 11.07 13.70 -8.28
C THR A 285 10.91 14.75 -7.21
N ASN A 286 9.86 14.67 -6.38
CA ASN A 286 9.78 15.43 -5.14
C ASN A 286 10.41 14.61 -3.99
N ALA A 287 9.64 14.20 -2.98
CA ALA A 287 10.10 13.25 -1.99
C ALA A 287 9.56 11.83 -2.25
N ALA A 288 10.29 10.79 -1.89
CA ALA A 288 9.70 9.46 -1.91
C ALA A 288 8.57 9.35 -0.85
N ILE A 289 8.78 9.92 0.33
CA ILE A 289 7.79 9.98 1.41
C ILE A 289 7.79 11.38 2.05
N VAL A 290 6.62 12.01 2.12
CA VAL A 290 6.37 13.22 2.92
C VAL A 290 5.43 12.88 4.05
N VAL A 291 5.82 13.24 5.27
CA VAL A 291 5.04 13.04 6.49
C VAL A 291 4.51 14.39 6.96
N TYR A 292 3.20 14.54 6.97
CA TYR A 292 2.50 15.71 7.46
C TYR A 292 2.06 15.43 8.90
N GLY A 293 2.93 15.75 9.87
CA GLY A 293 2.68 15.58 11.31
C GLY A 293 1.89 14.33 11.66
N SER A 294 2.45 13.12 11.59
CA SER A 294 1.67 11.88 11.71
C SER A 294 1.99 11.09 12.98
N PRO A 295 1.58 11.55 14.19
CA PRO A 295 1.92 10.93 15.47
C PRO A 295 1.72 9.41 15.49
N GLY A 296 2.63 8.70 16.15
CA GLY A 296 2.60 7.23 16.28
C GLY A 296 2.93 6.45 14.99
N THR A 297 3.20 7.12 13.87
CA THR A 297 3.41 6.44 12.58
C THR A 297 4.80 5.83 12.46
N LEU A 298 4.87 4.58 11.98
CA LEU A 298 6.11 3.87 11.71
C LEU A 298 6.39 3.80 10.20
N ILE A 299 7.53 4.38 9.80
CA ILE A 299 8.07 4.32 8.43
C ILE A 299 9.32 3.47 8.46
N HIS A 300 9.21 2.24 7.98
CA HIS A 300 10.21 1.21 8.26
C HIS A 300 10.60 0.33 7.06
N ALA A 301 11.89 0.03 6.93
CA ALA A 301 12.39 -0.95 5.94
C ALA A 301 11.98 -0.65 4.49
N ASN A 302 11.80 0.62 4.15
CA ASN A 302 11.56 1.04 2.78
C ASN A 302 12.89 1.21 2.04
N HIS A 303 12.87 0.96 0.74
CA HIS A 303 14.02 1.16 -0.14
C HIS A 303 13.69 2.26 -1.16
N ILE A 304 14.49 3.32 -1.19
CA ILE A 304 14.29 4.50 -2.02
C ILE A 304 15.46 4.66 -2.97
N PHE A 305 15.19 4.71 -4.27
CA PHE A 305 16.20 4.80 -5.31
C PHE A 305 16.01 6.01 -6.23
N ALA A 306 17.09 6.74 -6.52
CA ALA A 306 17.16 7.70 -7.62
C ALA A 306 18.08 7.17 -8.74
N ARG A 307 17.48 6.73 -9.85
CA ARG A 307 18.18 6.03 -10.94
C ARG A 307 18.12 6.80 -12.25
N THR A 308 16.94 7.29 -12.63
CA THR A 308 16.72 7.95 -13.92
C THR A 308 16.28 9.40 -13.77
N LEU A 309 15.67 9.75 -12.63
CA LEU A 309 15.26 11.10 -12.28
C LEU A 309 15.89 11.54 -10.96
N SER A 310 16.16 12.85 -10.83
CA SER A 310 16.60 13.43 -9.56
C SER A 310 15.41 13.53 -8.59
N ALA A 311 15.68 13.33 -7.30
CA ALA A 311 14.72 13.50 -6.21
C ALA A 311 15.09 14.71 -5.35
N MET A 312 14.10 15.50 -4.94
CA MET A 312 14.33 16.53 -3.92
C MET A 312 14.68 15.91 -2.58
N ALA A 313 13.97 14.85 -2.19
CA ALA A 313 14.30 14.15 -0.96
C ALA A 313 13.99 12.66 -0.98
N GLY A 314 14.63 11.92 -0.07
CA GLY A 314 14.17 10.58 0.28
C GLY A 314 12.92 10.67 1.15
N ILE A 315 13.07 11.17 2.37
CA ILE A 315 11.98 11.30 3.36
C ILE A 315 11.97 12.73 3.92
N LEU A 316 10.80 13.37 3.99
CA LEU A 316 10.59 14.68 4.58
C LEU A 316 9.64 14.62 5.78
N LEU A 317 10.03 15.29 6.86
CA LEU A 317 9.24 15.59 8.05
C LEU A 317 9.38 17.10 8.33
N VAL A 318 8.79 17.90 7.46
CA VAL A 318 9.04 19.36 7.39
C VAL A 318 7.78 20.19 7.61
N ASP A 319 6.60 19.56 7.60
CA ASP A 319 5.33 20.25 7.64
C ASP A 319 4.83 20.44 9.08
N PHE A 320 4.34 21.65 9.37
CA PHE A 320 3.64 21.96 10.62
C PHE A 320 2.18 21.48 10.57
N THR A 321 1.49 21.71 9.45
CA THR A 321 0.11 21.27 9.28
C THR A 321 0.05 19.79 8.83
N PRO A 322 -1.05 19.08 9.12
CA PRO A 322 -2.27 19.54 9.81
C PRO A 322 -2.29 19.25 11.32
N PHE A 323 -1.20 18.74 11.91
CA PHE A 323 -1.16 18.33 13.32
C PHE A 323 -0.26 19.23 14.19
N ASP A 324 -0.19 20.52 13.86
CA ASP A 324 0.54 21.54 14.63
C ASP A 324 2.00 21.17 14.96
N GLY A 325 2.67 20.51 14.02
CA GLY A 325 4.05 20.06 14.15
C GLY A 325 4.25 18.91 15.12
N ASP A 326 3.19 18.17 15.49
CA ASP A 326 3.29 16.98 16.33
C ASP A 326 3.73 15.76 15.51
N TYR A 327 4.91 15.24 15.85
CA TYR A 327 5.48 14.01 15.34
C TYR A 327 5.75 13.02 16.49
N THR A 328 5.13 13.22 17.66
CA THR A 328 5.30 12.34 18.83
C THR A 328 5.03 10.88 18.48
N GLY A 329 5.98 10.00 18.80
CA GLY A 329 5.88 8.58 18.47
C GLY A 329 6.10 8.23 16.99
N THR A 330 6.23 9.22 16.09
CA THR A 330 6.60 8.98 14.69
C THR A 330 8.01 8.43 14.64
N MET A 331 8.21 7.33 13.91
CA MET A 331 9.50 6.65 13.82
C MET A 331 9.88 6.35 12.38
N ILE A 332 11.00 6.91 11.94
CA ILE A 332 11.66 6.62 10.66
C ILE A 332 12.82 5.66 10.94
N LYS A 333 12.66 4.39 10.60
CA LYS A 333 13.62 3.36 11.02
C LYS A 333 14.05 2.40 9.93
N SER A 334 15.36 2.18 9.81
CA SER A 334 15.94 1.14 8.94
C SER A 334 15.52 1.25 7.47
N ASN A 335 15.30 2.47 6.98
CA ASN A 335 15.10 2.73 5.56
C ASN A 335 16.45 2.84 4.86
N ILE A 336 16.49 2.49 3.57
CA ILE A 336 17.67 2.65 2.70
C ILE A 336 17.33 3.70 1.65
N ILE A 337 18.13 4.75 1.57
CA ILE A 337 18.04 5.79 0.54
C ILE A 337 19.31 5.73 -0.30
N ASP A 338 19.18 5.49 -1.59
CA ASP A 338 20.28 5.23 -2.51
C ASP A 338 20.20 6.12 -3.77
N ALA A 339 21.12 7.08 -3.85
CA ALA A 339 21.32 7.91 -5.04
C ALA A 339 22.23 7.20 -6.05
N VAL A 340 21.68 6.15 -6.69
CA VAL A 340 22.42 5.22 -7.55
C VAL A 340 23.11 5.92 -8.72
N SER A 341 22.36 6.70 -9.49
CA SER A 341 22.87 7.40 -10.68
C SER A 341 22.25 8.77 -10.90
N ARG A 342 21.34 9.18 -10.02
CA ARG A 342 20.73 10.51 -10.05
C ARG A 342 20.67 11.07 -8.64
N THR A 343 20.58 12.38 -8.58
CA THR A 343 20.75 13.11 -7.33
C THR A 343 19.56 12.91 -6.41
N VAL A 344 19.82 12.67 -5.13
CA VAL A 344 18.86 12.91 -4.05
C VAL A 344 19.40 14.09 -3.25
N ARG A 345 18.71 15.24 -3.30
CA ARG A 345 19.25 16.49 -2.73
C ARG A 345 19.34 16.41 -1.21
N VAL A 346 18.34 15.83 -0.55
CA VAL A 346 18.37 15.55 0.90
C VAL A 346 17.90 14.12 1.16
N GLY A 347 18.69 13.28 1.81
CA GLY A 347 18.29 11.93 2.18
C GLY A 347 17.07 11.96 3.10
N ILE A 348 17.25 12.50 4.32
CA ILE A 348 16.17 12.72 5.29
C ILE A 348 16.19 14.18 5.74
N GLY A 349 15.09 14.90 5.50
CA GLY A 349 14.90 16.27 5.93
C GLY A 349 13.99 16.37 7.15
N LEU A 350 14.47 17.02 8.21
CA LEU A 350 13.76 17.22 9.47
C LEU A 350 13.62 18.71 9.75
N GLY A 351 12.38 19.18 9.79
CA GLY A 351 12.05 20.57 10.10
C GLY A 351 11.87 21.50 8.90
N PRO A 352 11.07 22.58 9.05
CA PRO A 352 10.63 23.41 7.93
C PRO A 352 11.77 24.04 7.15
N THR A 353 12.83 24.45 7.85
CA THR A 353 14.01 25.11 7.27
C THR A 353 14.73 24.28 6.21
N VAL A 354 14.53 22.95 6.17
CA VAL A 354 15.08 22.10 5.10
C VAL A 354 14.37 22.35 3.77
N TRP A 355 13.06 22.62 3.81
CA TRP A 355 12.17 22.73 2.65
C TRP A 355 11.67 24.16 2.37
N SER A 356 11.78 25.09 3.30
CA SER A 356 11.32 26.47 3.13
C SER A 356 12.28 27.49 3.75
N ASP A 357 11.87 28.75 3.70
CA ASP A 357 12.48 29.86 4.43
C ASP A 357 12.02 29.97 5.90
N ASP A 358 11.19 29.05 6.37
CA ASP A 358 10.73 29.06 7.76
C ASP A 358 11.83 28.57 8.72
N THR A 359 12.38 29.51 9.49
CA THR A 359 13.40 29.26 10.52
C THR A 359 12.85 29.34 11.94
N GLU A 360 11.58 29.67 12.10
CA GLU A 360 10.96 29.97 13.40
C GLU A 360 10.11 28.81 13.91
N THR A 361 9.46 28.07 13.00
CA THR A 361 8.61 26.95 13.37
C THR A 361 9.42 25.80 13.93
N VAL A 362 8.99 25.30 15.09
CA VAL A 362 9.60 24.17 15.78
C VAL A 362 8.67 22.96 15.73
N LEU A 363 9.13 21.85 15.16
CA LEU A 363 8.42 20.58 15.15
C LEU A 363 8.77 19.75 16.38
N SER A 364 7.80 19.04 16.94
CA SER A 364 7.93 18.36 18.23
C SER A 364 7.78 16.85 18.14
N GLY A 365 8.66 16.13 18.84
CA GLY A 365 8.63 14.67 18.94
C GLY A 365 9.09 13.96 17.66
N GLY A 366 9.43 12.69 17.77
CA GLY A 366 9.80 11.85 16.62
C GLY A 366 11.17 11.22 16.75
N SER A 367 11.43 10.20 15.93
CA SER A 367 12.66 9.43 15.99
C SER A 367 13.13 9.00 14.61
N VAL A 368 14.42 9.19 14.32
CA VAL A 368 15.06 8.81 13.07
C VAL A 368 16.25 7.90 13.40
N ILE A 369 16.05 6.60 13.22
CA ILE A 369 16.93 5.58 13.80
C ILE A 369 17.39 4.56 12.77
N GLY A 370 18.71 4.33 12.66
CA GLY A 370 19.23 3.19 11.92
C GLY A 370 19.00 3.24 10.42
N ASN A 371 18.79 4.42 9.83
CA ASN A 371 18.61 4.59 8.39
C ASN A 371 19.97 4.61 7.67
N ALA A 372 19.99 4.12 6.44
CA ALA A 372 21.18 4.03 5.59
C ALA A 372 21.11 5.03 4.44
N ILE A 373 22.12 5.89 4.31
CA ILE A 373 22.28 6.81 3.19
C ILE A 373 23.41 6.32 2.29
N LYS A 374 23.12 6.11 1.00
CA LYS A 374 24.02 5.49 0.02
C LYS A 374 24.00 6.19 -1.33
N GLY A 375 24.97 5.84 -2.16
CA GLY A 375 25.04 6.27 -3.55
C GLY A 375 26.01 7.43 -3.76
N ASN A 376 26.29 7.74 -5.02
CA ASN A 376 27.33 8.70 -5.38
C ASN A 376 26.83 10.15 -5.54
N HIS A 377 25.52 10.35 -5.46
CA HIS A 377 24.87 11.60 -5.84
C HIS A 377 23.95 12.11 -4.73
N ILE A 378 24.37 11.99 -3.46
CA ILE A 378 23.62 12.57 -2.35
C ILE A 378 24.06 14.01 -2.15
N GLY A 379 23.12 14.93 -1.96
CA GLY A 379 23.43 16.29 -1.51
C GLY A 379 23.72 16.35 -0.02
N TYR A 380 22.68 16.23 0.78
CA TYR A 380 22.78 16.16 2.24
C TYR A 380 22.23 14.82 2.73
N GLY A 381 22.90 14.16 3.67
CA GLY A 381 22.45 12.85 4.19
C GLY A 381 21.23 12.99 5.09
N ILE A 382 21.41 13.59 6.27
CA ILE A 382 20.34 13.97 7.19
C ILE A 382 20.52 15.44 7.56
N ALA A 383 19.50 16.26 7.31
CA ALA A 383 19.47 17.67 7.66
C ALA A 383 18.37 17.96 8.68
N ALA A 384 18.69 18.70 9.74
CA ALA A 384 17.80 18.92 10.88
C ALA A 384 17.83 20.36 11.42
N ALA A 385 16.68 21.02 11.53
CA ALA A 385 16.55 22.35 12.12
C ALA A 385 15.14 22.57 12.67
N GLY A 386 14.96 23.42 13.68
CA GLY A 386 13.64 23.73 14.23
C GLY A 386 12.97 22.51 14.87
N LEU A 387 13.64 21.84 15.81
CA LEU A 387 13.21 20.56 16.35
C LEU A 387 13.20 20.56 17.88
N LYS A 388 12.17 19.95 18.48
CA LYS A 388 12.04 19.76 19.93
C LYS A 388 11.76 18.31 20.32
N ASN A 389 12.47 17.77 21.31
CA ASN A 389 12.28 16.39 21.80
C ASN A 389 12.45 15.29 20.72
N TRP A 390 13.40 15.46 19.80
CA TRP A 390 13.70 14.45 18.78
C TRP A 390 14.81 13.50 19.19
N SER A 391 14.80 12.27 18.64
CA SER A 391 15.91 11.32 18.76
C SER A 391 16.41 10.89 17.39
N VAL A 392 17.61 11.33 17.01
CA VAL A 392 18.27 10.99 15.74
C VAL A 392 19.53 10.18 16.03
N LYS A 393 19.49 8.85 15.86
CA LYS A 393 20.55 7.94 16.31
C LYS A 393 20.82 6.78 15.36
N ASP A 394 22.02 6.23 15.43
CA ASP A 394 22.43 5.00 14.74
C ASP A 394 22.25 5.01 13.21
N ASN A 395 22.00 6.17 12.62
CA ASN A 395 21.97 6.34 11.16
C ASN A 395 23.40 6.28 10.64
N TRP A 396 23.57 5.78 9.43
CA TRP A 396 24.89 5.58 8.86
C TRP A 396 24.90 5.93 7.38
N GLU A 397 26.09 6.25 6.89
CA GLU A 397 26.31 6.73 5.55
C GLU A 397 27.47 6.00 4.89
N GLU A 398 27.26 5.63 3.63
CA GLU A 398 28.29 5.15 2.68
C GLU A 398 28.26 6.02 1.40
N ALA A 399 27.62 7.18 1.46
CA ALA A 399 27.37 8.03 0.30
C ALA A 399 28.55 8.96 -0.04
N HIS A 400 28.63 9.33 -1.32
CA HIS A 400 29.41 10.48 -1.77
C HIS A 400 28.50 11.71 -1.82
N TYR A 401 29.00 12.81 -1.23
CA TYR A 401 28.26 14.05 -1.10
C TYR A 401 28.67 15.06 -2.17
N GLU A 402 27.71 15.45 -3.01
CA GLU A 402 27.92 16.40 -4.10
C GLU A 402 26.64 17.19 -4.40
N GLY A 403 26.82 18.33 -5.05
CA GLY A 403 25.73 19.21 -5.41
C GLY A 403 26.21 20.62 -5.68
N THR A 404 25.48 21.34 -6.51
CA THR A 404 25.77 22.73 -6.85
C THR A 404 24.60 23.61 -6.45
N ARG A 405 24.90 24.75 -5.83
CA ARG A 405 23.91 25.77 -5.53
C ARG A 405 23.18 26.19 -6.82
N SER A 406 21.85 26.08 -6.83
CA SER A 406 21.04 26.57 -7.94
C SER A 406 20.63 28.02 -7.72
N ALA A 407 20.03 28.63 -8.74
CA ALA A 407 19.44 29.97 -8.64
C ALA A 407 18.28 30.06 -7.63
N ARG A 408 17.74 28.92 -7.17
CA ARG A 408 16.66 28.85 -6.18
C ARG A 408 17.16 28.95 -4.74
N CYS A 409 18.47 28.81 -4.52
CA CYS A 409 19.05 28.89 -3.18
C CYS A 409 19.14 30.33 -2.70
N PHE A 410 18.70 30.59 -1.47
CA PHE A 410 18.86 31.89 -0.83
C PHE A 410 20.33 32.31 -0.70
N ASP A 411 20.57 33.63 -0.77
CA ASP A 411 21.90 34.22 -0.61
C ASP A 411 22.37 34.22 0.85
N GLU A 412 21.44 34.38 1.80
CA GLU A 412 21.72 34.39 3.24
C GLU A 412 20.65 33.56 3.99
N PRO A 413 21.05 32.61 4.87
CA PRO A 413 22.42 32.14 5.06
C PRO A 413 22.92 31.39 3.82
N VAL A 414 24.23 31.48 3.58
CA VAL A 414 24.88 30.63 2.56
C VAL A 414 24.87 29.20 3.09
N ASN A 415 24.11 28.34 2.42
CA ASN A 415 24.09 26.91 2.74
C ASN A 415 25.51 26.31 2.65
N PRO A 416 25.88 25.42 3.58
CA PRO A 416 27.19 24.78 3.54
C PRO A 416 27.27 23.79 2.37
N ASP A 417 28.50 23.40 2.01
CA ASP A 417 28.71 22.37 0.99
C ASP A 417 28.00 21.04 1.36
N PRO A 418 27.53 20.27 0.37
CA PRO A 418 26.97 18.92 0.51
C PRO A 418 27.73 18.06 1.54
N MET A 419 27.01 17.45 2.49
CA MET A 419 27.61 16.66 3.55
C MET A 419 26.63 15.65 4.17
N GLY A 420 27.19 14.72 4.93
CA GLY A 420 26.46 13.68 5.64
C GLY A 420 25.40 14.14 6.61
N PHE A 421 25.83 14.52 7.81
CA PHE A 421 24.94 14.88 8.89
C PHE A 421 25.07 16.36 9.23
N LEU A 422 23.96 17.07 9.12
CA LEU A 422 23.90 18.51 9.24
C LEU A 422 22.74 18.91 10.17
N TYR A 423 23.00 19.85 11.06
CA TYR A 423 21.95 20.46 11.87
C TYR A 423 22.16 21.96 12.11
N ASN A 424 21.11 22.65 12.53
CA ASN A 424 21.19 24.00 13.06
C ASN A 424 20.98 23.91 14.57
N LYS A 425 22.07 23.93 15.35
CA LYS A 425 22.01 23.71 16.80
C LYS A 425 21.22 24.80 17.53
N ALA A 426 21.19 26.02 17.00
CA ALA A 426 20.49 27.14 17.63
C ALA A 426 18.96 26.97 17.65
N THR A 427 18.41 26.18 16.73
CA THR A 427 16.97 25.92 16.61
C THR A 427 16.55 24.53 17.11
N ILE A 428 17.45 23.84 17.84
CA ILE A 428 17.21 22.52 18.40
C ILE A 428 17.04 22.61 19.92
N GLU A 429 15.91 22.12 20.41
CA GLU A 429 15.53 22.08 21.82
C GLU A 429 15.41 20.63 22.31
N ASP A 430 16.01 20.31 23.46
CA ASP A 430 15.80 19.04 24.18
C ASP A 430 15.88 17.76 23.33
N SER A 431 16.67 17.78 22.26
CA SER A 431 16.77 16.69 21.28
C SER A 431 18.13 16.01 21.34
N VAL A 432 18.17 14.73 20.99
CA VAL A 432 19.38 13.91 21.05
C VAL A 432 19.80 13.49 19.65
N PHE A 433 21.03 13.83 19.29
CA PHE A 433 21.66 13.48 18.03
C PHE A 433 22.86 12.55 18.27
N GLN A 434 23.09 11.62 17.35
CA GLN A 434 24.34 10.86 17.26
C GLN A 434 25.54 11.77 16.92
N GLU A 435 26.74 11.23 17.11
CA GLU A 435 27.97 11.88 16.69
C GLU A 435 28.03 12.03 15.15
N GLY A 436 28.80 13.02 14.70
CA GLY A 436 29.05 13.30 13.28
C GLY A 436 28.24 14.46 12.70
N PHE A 437 27.18 14.90 13.36
CA PHE A 437 26.43 16.10 12.97
C PHE A 437 27.29 17.36 13.05
N LYS A 438 27.28 18.17 11.97
CA LYS A 438 27.96 19.47 11.90
C LYS A 438 26.97 20.61 12.07
N ASP A 439 27.35 21.62 12.85
CA ASP A 439 26.53 22.79 13.12
C ASP A 439 26.70 23.85 12.03
N HIS A 440 25.63 24.14 11.29
CA HIS A 440 25.60 25.26 10.36
C HIS A 440 24.24 25.94 10.39
N ASN A 441 24.25 27.25 10.14
CA ASN A 441 23.04 27.94 9.73
C ASN A 441 22.76 27.65 8.25
N PHE A 442 21.54 27.26 7.93
CA PHE A 442 21.11 26.92 6.58
C PHE A 442 19.62 27.19 6.42
N GLN A 443 19.17 27.22 5.16
CA GLN A 443 17.78 27.41 4.79
C GLN A 443 17.52 26.84 3.39
N TYR A 444 16.36 26.22 3.17
CA TYR A 444 15.95 25.69 1.87
C TYR A 444 16.99 24.77 1.21
N LEU A 445 17.52 23.78 1.94
CA LEU A 445 18.61 22.89 1.47
C LEU A 445 18.28 22.11 0.19
N VAL A 446 16.99 21.86 -0.07
CA VAL A 446 16.51 21.20 -1.29
C VAL A 446 16.69 22.04 -2.58
N CYS A 447 17.27 23.24 -2.46
CA CYS A 447 17.55 24.14 -3.55
C CYS A 447 18.75 23.73 -4.41
N ILE A 448 19.64 22.85 -3.93
CA ILE A 448 20.82 22.44 -4.70
C ILE A 448 20.43 21.56 -5.90
N ASP A 449 21.23 21.55 -6.95
CA ASP A 449 21.09 20.63 -8.08
C ASP A 449 22.24 19.62 -8.10
N GLY A 450 22.02 18.50 -8.77
CA GLY A 450 23.05 17.49 -8.99
C GLY A 450 24.20 18.01 -9.86
N VAL A 451 25.41 17.49 -9.63
CA VAL A 451 26.54 17.80 -10.50
C VAL A 451 26.30 17.14 -11.88
N GLN A 452 26.08 17.96 -12.90
CA GLN A 452 25.88 17.46 -14.25
C GLN A 452 27.23 17.05 -14.86
N ASN A 453 27.49 15.74 -14.90
CA ASN A 453 28.55 15.14 -15.70
C ASN A 453 27.95 14.38 -16.89
N GLU A 454 28.70 14.13 -17.96
CA GLU A 454 28.21 13.42 -19.17
C GLU A 454 27.51 12.08 -18.86
N VAL A 455 27.89 11.43 -17.75
CA VAL A 455 27.30 10.17 -17.26
C VAL A 455 25.93 10.37 -16.58
N ASN A 456 25.72 11.55 -15.97
CA ASN A 456 24.55 11.91 -15.16
C ASN A 456 23.65 12.96 -15.82
N SER A 457 23.98 13.43 -17.02
CA SER A 457 23.11 14.32 -17.77
C SER A 457 21.75 13.65 -17.96
N PRO A 458 20.63 14.38 -17.79
CA PRO A 458 19.33 13.85 -18.12
C PRO A 458 19.38 13.28 -19.53
N LYS A 459 19.15 11.98 -19.66
CA LYS A 459 18.87 11.39 -20.96
C LYS A 459 17.52 11.97 -21.34
N LEU A 460 17.52 13.10 -22.05
CA LEU A 460 16.33 13.62 -22.70
C LEU A 460 15.83 12.49 -23.61
N ASP A 461 14.82 11.77 -23.16
CA ASP A 461 14.13 10.78 -23.98
C ASP A 461 13.42 11.52 -25.11
N LEU A 462 14.14 11.71 -26.24
CA LEU A 462 13.71 11.83 -27.63
C LEU A 462 12.64 12.91 -28.00
N PRO A 463 12.68 13.43 -29.25
CA PRO A 463 11.94 14.63 -29.62
C PRO A 463 10.42 14.44 -29.53
N SER A 464 9.74 15.53 -29.16
CA SER A 464 8.28 15.64 -29.12
C SER A 464 7.64 15.08 -30.40
N ILE A 465 6.68 14.18 -30.21
CA ILE A 465 5.80 13.70 -31.29
C ILE A 465 5.16 14.93 -31.94
N PRO A 466 5.19 15.08 -33.28
CA PRO A 466 4.59 16.22 -33.96
C PRO A 466 3.12 16.34 -33.53
N GLN A 467 2.75 17.46 -32.91
CA GLN A 467 1.35 17.77 -32.70
C GLN A 467 0.70 17.92 -34.08
N GLU A 468 -0.24 17.03 -34.40
CA GLU A 468 -1.16 17.25 -35.51
C GLU A 468 -1.95 18.53 -35.21
N ASN A 469 -1.67 19.57 -35.99
CA ASN A 469 -2.40 20.84 -35.99
C ASN A 469 -3.85 20.60 -36.45
N GLY A 470 -4.72 20.22 -35.53
CA GLY A 470 -6.16 20.31 -35.68
C GLY A 470 -6.62 21.74 -35.40
N HIS A 471 -6.54 22.61 -36.41
CA HIS A 471 -7.24 23.89 -36.41
C HIS A 471 -8.75 23.65 -36.25
N LEU A 472 -9.29 23.93 -35.07
CA LEU A 472 -10.71 24.24 -34.90
C LEU A 472 -10.83 25.74 -34.65
N ASN A 473 -11.16 26.45 -35.72
CA ASN A 473 -11.69 27.80 -35.68
C ASN A 473 -13.01 27.78 -34.90
N ASN A 474 -13.05 28.45 -33.75
CA ASN A 474 -14.30 28.99 -33.22
C ASN A 474 -14.14 30.50 -33.07
N GLY A 475 -14.77 31.22 -33.97
CA GLY A 475 -14.90 32.66 -33.92
C GLY A 475 -16.06 33.08 -33.01
N GLY A 476 -15.83 34.18 -32.29
CA GLY A 476 -16.79 35.24 -32.01
C GLY A 476 -17.95 34.94 -31.07
N SER A 477 -17.98 35.61 -29.91
CA SER A 477 -18.69 36.89 -29.78
C SER A 477 -18.66 37.39 -28.34
N ASP A 478 -18.30 38.66 -28.19
CA ASP A 478 -18.73 39.68 -27.23
C ASP A 478 -19.73 39.27 -26.12
N ASP A 479 -19.43 39.62 -24.86
CA ASP A 479 -20.14 40.71 -24.18
C ASP A 479 -19.71 40.93 -22.70
N ALA A 480 -19.56 42.21 -22.38
CA ALA A 480 -19.95 42.91 -21.14
C ALA A 480 -19.54 42.37 -19.74
N ASN A 481 -18.60 43.10 -19.15
CA ASN A 481 -18.56 43.47 -17.72
C ASN A 481 -19.88 44.23 -17.38
N PRO A 482 -20.51 44.13 -16.18
CA PRO A 482 -19.96 44.79 -14.99
C PRO A 482 -20.34 44.21 -13.58
N ASN A 483 -19.62 44.73 -12.58
CA ASN A 483 -19.99 44.95 -11.16
C ASN A 483 -19.86 43.82 -10.12
N ASP A 484 -18.79 43.94 -9.33
CA ASP A 484 -18.80 44.47 -7.96
C ASP A 484 -19.95 44.04 -7.03
N SER A 485 -19.63 43.18 -6.06
CA SER A 485 -20.20 43.23 -4.71
C SER A 485 -19.35 42.43 -3.73
N SER A 486 -18.56 43.17 -2.95
CA SER A 486 -17.93 42.73 -1.71
C SER A 486 -18.98 42.40 -0.64
N LEU A 487 -18.93 41.21 -0.06
CA LEU A 487 -19.67 40.85 1.16
C LEU A 487 -18.68 40.29 2.18
N SER A 488 -18.34 41.14 3.15
CA SER A 488 -17.64 40.81 4.39
C SER A 488 -18.56 39.99 5.31
N VAL A 489 -18.11 38.80 5.72
CA VAL A 489 -18.76 37.99 6.75
C VAL A 489 -18.04 38.21 8.08
N GLU A 490 -18.74 38.83 9.02
CA GLU A 490 -18.32 39.02 10.41
C GLU A 490 -18.24 37.68 11.15
N SER A 491 -17.09 37.44 11.79
CA SER A 491 -16.82 36.32 12.68
C SER A 491 -17.38 36.55 14.08
N PHE A 492 -18.33 35.73 14.51
CA PHE A 492 -18.73 35.63 15.92
C PHE A 492 -17.78 34.69 16.68
N ALA A 493 -16.93 35.27 17.50
CA ALA A 493 -16.15 34.55 18.51
C ALA A 493 -17.09 34.02 19.61
N LYS A 494 -16.96 32.74 19.96
CA LYS A 494 -17.66 32.13 21.09
C LYS A 494 -16.62 31.67 22.10
N GLU A 495 -16.65 32.33 23.25
CA GLU A 495 -15.84 32.13 24.44
C GLU A 495 -16.22 30.80 25.11
N SER A 496 -15.24 29.91 25.32
CA SER A 496 -15.42 28.63 26.01
C SER A 496 -14.92 28.72 27.45
N VAL A 497 -15.80 28.36 28.37
CA VAL A 497 -15.58 28.22 29.83
C VAL A 497 -14.79 26.93 30.10
N PRO A 498 -13.91 26.86 31.12
CA PRO A 498 -13.13 25.65 31.43
C PRO A 498 -14.01 24.60 32.12
N GLU A 499 -13.96 23.35 31.66
CA GLU A 499 -14.53 22.20 32.37
C GLU A 499 -13.50 21.61 33.34
N ASP A 500 -13.92 21.51 34.60
CA ASP A 500 -13.20 20.91 35.73
C ASP A 500 -13.07 19.38 35.59
N ASP A 501 -11.92 18.87 36.04
CA ASP A 501 -11.57 17.45 36.17
C ASP A 501 -12.58 16.66 37.01
N MET A 502 -13.14 15.58 36.44
CA MET A 502 -13.87 14.54 37.17
C MET A 502 -13.20 13.18 36.97
N PRO A 503 -12.83 12.45 38.04
CA PRO A 503 -12.21 11.14 37.93
C PRO A 503 -13.30 10.07 37.88
N ASN A 504 -13.59 9.51 36.70
CA ASN A 504 -14.35 8.26 36.56
C ASN A 504 -14.21 7.66 35.15
N ARG A 505 -13.00 7.25 34.75
CA ARG A 505 -12.85 6.27 33.66
C ARG A 505 -13.13 4.88 34.24
N MET A 506 -14.38 4.44 34.09
CA MET A 506 -14.89 3.18 34.65
C MET A 506 -14.39 1.93 33.89
N PHE A 507 -13.69 2.11 32.75
CA PHE A 507 -13.06 1.03 31.99
C PHE A 507 -11.69 1.50 31.50
N SER A 508 -10.62 0.83 31.93
CA SER A 508 -9.29 0.99 31.34
C SER A 508 -8.72 -0.40 31.08
N THR A 509 -8.54 -0.71 29.80
CA THR A 509 -7.95 -1.95 29.31
C THR A 509 -6.49 -1.74 28.91
N GLY A 510 -5.91 -0.56 29.12
CA GLY A 510 -4.52 -0.24 28.76
C GLY A 510 -4.27 -0.27 27.25
N SER A 511 -5.33 -0.10 26.46
CA SER A 511 -5.31 0.03 25.00
C SER A 511 -6.40 1.02 24.66
N ASP A 512 -6.03 2.25 24.34
CA ASP A 512 -6.99 3.36 24.13
C ASP A 512 -8.06 3.00 23.10
N MET A 513 -7.70 2.28 22.03
CA MET A 513 -8.65 1.79 21.02
C MET A 513 -9.71 0.81 21.57
N MET A 514 -9.33 -0.09 22.48
CA MET A 514 -10.30 -1.02 23.09
C MET A 514 -11.13 -0.31 24.16
N ASP A 515 -10.56 0.69 24.82
CA ASP A 515 -11.26 1.54 25.77
C ASP A 515 -12.33 2.36 25.06
N ASP A 516 -12.03 2.93 23.89
CA ASP A 516 -12.99 3.65 23.05
C ASP A 516 -14.08 2.74 22.48
N VAL A 517 -13.74 1.51 22.05
CA VAL A 517 -14.74 0.54 21.58
C VAL A 517 -15.67 0.09 22.71
N LEU A 518 -15.12 -0.14 23.91
CA LEU A 518 -15.89 -0.50 25.09
C LEU A 518 -16.74 0.66 25.58
N GLU A 519 -16.21 1.89 25.55
CA GLU A 519 -16.92 3.11 25.90
C GLU A 519 -18.06 3.37 24.91
N HIS A 520 -17.80 3.26 23.60
CA HIS A 520 -18.84 3.43 22.58
C HIS A 520 -19.90 2.31 22.66
N SER A 521 -19.51 1.07 22.96
CA SER A 521 -20.44 -0.04 23.18
C SER A 521 -21.29 0.17 24.44
N HIS A 522 -20.67 0.65 25.53
CA HIS A 522 -21.33 1.01 26.78
C HIS A 522 -22.33 2.17 26.57
N GLN A 523 -21.93 3.20 25.82
CA GLN A 523 -22.79 4.34 25.49
C GLN A 523 -24.02 3.90 24.69
N ARG A 524 -23.85 3.04 23.67
CA ARG A 524 -25.00 2.50 22.91
C ARG A 524 -25.94 1.68 23.79
N MET A 525 -25.41 0.97 24.77
CA MET A 525 -26.21 0.20 25.71
C MET A 525 -27.02 1.12 26.63
N MET A 526 -26.39 2.17 27.16
CA MET A 526 -27.07 3.18 27.98
C MET A 526 -28.16 3.92 27.20
N ASP A 527 -27.91 4.26 25.93
CA ASP A 527 -28.93 4.86 25.06
C ASP A 527 -30.15 3.95 24.86
N VAL A 528 -29.93 2.64 24.74
CA VAL A 528 -31.02 1.64 24.62
C VAL A 528 -31.80 1.53 25.94
N ILE A 529 -31.11 1.55 27.08
CA ILE A 529 -31.74 1.55 28.41
C ILE A 529 -32.60 2.82 28.58
N ASP A 530 -32.09 3.98 28.20
CA ASP A 530 -32.81 5.25 28.26
C ASP A 530 -34.02 5.28 27.33
N GLN A 531 -33.90 4.72 26.11
CA GLN A 531 -35.06 4.57 25.22
C GLN A 531 -36.12 3.63 25.80
N LEU A 532 -35.70 2.57 26.49
CA LEU A 532 -36.62 1.68 27.18
C LEU A 532 -37.33 2.41 28.32
N LYS A 533 -36.59 3.18 29.12
CA LYS A 533 -37.12 3.97 30.23
C LYS A 533 -38.14 5.00 29.75
N ARG A 534 -37.84 5.76 28.69
CA ARG A 534 -38.78 6.71 28.07
C ARG A 534 -40.06 6.03 27.58
N LYS A 535 -39.96 4.81 27.03
CA LYS A 535 -41.15 4.04 26.63
C LYS A 535 -41.97 3.62 27.84
N VAL A 536 -41.35 3.13 28.91
CA VAL A 536 -42.04 2.79 30.16
C VAL A 536 -42.73 4.01 30.78
N ASP A 537 -42.06 5.16 30.80
CA ASP A 537 -42.62 6.42 31.28
C ASP A 537 -43.79 6.91 30.39
N SER A 538 -43.71 6.71 29.07
CA SER A 538 -44.82 7.04 28.18
C SER A 538 -46.07 6.17 28.45
N PHE A 539 -45.87 4.89 28.79
CA PHE A 539 -46.97 4.00 29.16
C PHE A 539 -47.61 4.38 30.51
N SER A 540 -46.82 4.85 31.49
CA SER A 540 -47.34 5.28 32.80
C SER A 540 -48.15 6.58 32.70
N VAL A 541 -47.72 7.52 31.84
CA VAL A 541 -48.44 8.78 31.59
C VAL A 541 -49.74 8.54 30.81
N SER A 542 -49.74 7.63 29.83
CA SER A 542 -50.96 7.24 29.11
C SER A 542 -52.00 6.59 30.02
N ALA A 543 -51.57 5.82 31.04
CA ALA A 543 -52.47 5.20 32.02
C ALA A 543 -53.14 6.20 32.98
N GLN A 544 -52.56 7.39 33.20
CA GLN A 544 -53.15 8.43 34.07
C GLN A 544 -54.17 9.34 33.37
N LYS A 545 -54.18 9.38 32.03
CA LYS A 545 -55.01 10.33 31.27
C LYS A 545 -56.46 9.87 31.04
N GLU A 546 -56.77 8.60 31.30
CA GLU A 546 -58.13 8.07 31.27
C GLU A 546 -58.77 8.12 32.67
N GLY A 547 -59.13 9.34 33.08
CA GLY A 547 -59.99 9.55 34.24
C GLY A 547 -61.42 9.10 33.96
N GLY A 548 -61.74 7.84 34.25
CA GLY A 548 -63.11 7.34 34.11
C GLY A 548 -63.32 5.87 34.49
N ARG A 549 -63.80 5.64 35.72
CA ARG A 549 -64.43 4.43 36.27
C ARG A 549 -63.54 3.25 36.70
N ILE A 550 -63.38 3.21 38.02
CA ILE A 550 -62.95 2.13 38.91
C ILE A 550 -63.84 0.89 38.70
N GLN A 551 -63.41 -0.05 37.86
CA GLN A 551 -63.78 -1.48 37.97
C GLN A 551 -62.95 -2.46 37.09
N ILE A 552 -61.94 -1.98 36.35
CA ILE A 552 -61.03 -2.80 35.52
C ILE A 552 -59.64 -2.92 36.18
N GLN A 553 -59.53 -2.64 37.48
CA GLN A 553 -58.22 -2.48 38.16
C GLN A 553 -57.68 -3.77 38.80
N ARG A 554 -58.29 -4.94 38.53
CA ARG A 554 -57.77 -6.24 39.03
C ARG A 554 -57.40 -7.26 37.94
N ALA A 555 -57.84 -7.05 36.69
CA ALA A 555 -57.50 -7.94 35.58
C ALA A 555 -56.34 -7.40 34.71
N ALA A 556 -56.12 -6.08 34.69
CA ALA A 556 -54.99 -5.47 33.98
C ALA A 556 -53.64 -5.75 34.68
N ASP A 557 -53.64 -5.83 36.01
CA ASP A 557 -52.43 -6.02 36.82
C ASP A 557 -51.73 -7.36 36.57
N SER A 558 -52.46 -8.45 36.28
CA SER A 558 -51.82 -9.76 36.08
C SER A 558 -51.07 -9.84 34.75
N SER A 559 -51.62 -9.24 33.68
CA SER A 559 -50.98 -9.22 32.37
C SER A 559 -49.72 -8.35 32.33
N LEU A 560 -49.75 -7.23 33.07
CA LEU A 560 -48.63 -6.30 33.17
C LEU A 560 -47.49 -6.90 34.00
N LEU A 561 -47.82 -7.61 35.09
CA LEU A 561 -46.86 -8.39 35.87
C LEU A 561 -46.17 -9.47 35.03
N ILE A 562 -46.91 -10.21 34.19
CA ILE A 562 -46.34 -11.22 33.28
C ILE A 562 -45.41 -10.57 32.24
N GLN A 563 -45.73 -9.38 31.73
CA GLN A 563 -44.86 -8.66 30.80
C GLN A 563 -43.59 -8.12 31.46
N LEU A 564 -43.68 -7.61 32.69
CA LEU A 564 -42.52 -7.17 33.47
C LEU A 564 -41.59 -8.34 33.79
N GLU A 565 -42.13 -9.49 34.19
CA GLU A 565 -41.32 -10.69 34.43
C GLU A 565 -40.62 -11.18 33.14
N LYS A 566 -41.31 -11.11 32.00
CA LYS A 566 -40.70 -11.44 30.69
C LYS A 566 -39.62 -10.44 30.29
N LEU A 567 -39.78 -9.16 30.62
CA LEU A 567 -38.77 -8.12 30.39
C LEU A 567 -37.53 -8.36 31.27
N GLN A 568 -37.74 -8.64 32.56
CA GLN A 568 -36.67 -8.93 33.50
C GLN A 568 -35.81 -10.13 33.05
N ARG A 569 -36.44 -11.24 32.63
CA ARG A 569 -35.69 -12.39 32.09
C ARG A 569 -34.90 -12.07 30.82
N ARG A 570 -35.38 -11.15 29.99
CA ARG A 570 -34.64 -10.70 28.81
C ARG A 570 -33.42 -9.86 29.19
N ILE A 571 -33.56 -9.01 30.21
CA ILE A 571 -32.45 -8.20 30.74
C ILE A 571 -31.38 -9.13 31.33
N GLU A 572 -31.76 -10.09 32.17
CA GLU A 572 -30.85 -11.10 32.73
C GLU A 572 -30.13 -11.91 31.64
N HIS A 573 -30.84 -12.28 30.58
CA HIS A 573 -30.25 -12.99 29.44
C HIS A 573 -29.23 -12.14 28.67
N VAL A 574 -29.54 -10.85 28.46
CA VAL A 574 -28.62 -9.91 27.80
C VAL A 574 -27.38 -9.68 28.65
N GLU A 575 -27.52 -9.56 29.98
CA GLU A 575 -26.40 -9.41 30.90
C GLU A 575 -25.48 -10.65 30.89
N LEU A 576 -26.04 -11.85 30.88
CA LEU A 576 -25.27 -13.09 30.77
C LEU A 576 -24.51 -13.17 29.43
N LEU A 577 -25.16 -12.77 28.34
CA LEU A 577 -24.57 -12.79 27.01
C LEU A 577 -23.41 -11.78 26.91
N GLN A 578 -23.56 -10.61 27.55
CA GLN A 578 -22.52 -9.59 27.63
C GLN A 578 -21.31 -10.07 28.46
N ARG A 579 -21.53 -10.68 29.62
CA ARG A 579 -20.43 -11.28 30.42
C ARG A 579 -19.66 -12.31 29.62
N THR A 580 -20.37 -13.19 28.89
CA THR A 580 -19.76 -14.19 28.03
C THR A 580 -18.93 -13.56 26.89
N GLN A 581 -19.42 -12.46 26.30
CA GLN A 581 -18.68 -11.74 25.26
C GLN A 581 -17.41 -11.06 25.80
N LEU A 582 -17.47 -10.50 27.02
CA LEU A 582 -16.31 -9.92 27.69
C LEU A 582 -15.24 -10.98 28.02
N ASP A 583 -15.65 -12.14 28.51
CA ASP A 583 -14.74 -13.26 28.78
C ASP A 583 -14.06 -13.76 27.49
N ASN A 584 -14.82 -13.89 26.39
CA ASN A 584 -14.28 -14.26 25.08
C ASN A 584 -13.30 -13.20 24.55
N ALA A 585 -13.60 -11.90 24.71
CA ALA A 585 -12.72 -10.82 24.29
C ALA A 585 -11.40 -10.83 25.09
N ALA A 586 -11.47 -11.07 26.41
CA ALA A 586 -10.28 -11.22 27.25
C ALA A 586 -9.41 -12.42 26.83
N GLN A 587 -10.04 -13.55 26.47
CA GLN A 587 -9.32 -14.73 25.98
C GLN A 587 -8.65 -14.49 24.62
N ILE A 588 -9.32 -13.79 23.69
CA ILE A 588 -8.75 -13.41 22.39
C ILE A 588 -7.55 -12.47 22.60
N ARG A 589 -7.65 -11.50 23.52
CA ARG A 589 -6.55 -10.58 23.85
C ARG A 589 -5.30 -11.33 24.35
N SER A 590 -5.47 -12.23 25.30
CA SER A 590 -4.36 -13.05 25.83
C SER A 590 -3.69 -13.88 24.72
N SER A 591 -4.49 -14.43 23.81
CA SER A 591 -4.00 -15.19 22.66
C SER A 591 -3.23 -14.30 21.68
N MET A 592 -3.72 -13.09 21.40
CA MET A 592 -3.10 -12.13 20.49
C MET A 592 -1.79 -11.56 21.04
N GLN A 593 -1.72 -11.28 22.35
CA GLN A 593 -0.47 -10.87 23.01
C GLN A 593 0.60 -11.96 22.98
N THR A 594 0.17 -13.22 23.16
CA THR A 594 1.07 -14.38 23.05
C THR A 594 1.60 -14.51 21.63
N TRP A 595 0.71 -14.42 20.63
CA TRP A 595 1.09 -14.47 19.22
C TRP A 595 2.03 -13.32 18.81
N PHE A 596 1.78 -12.10 19.29
CA PHE A 596 2.66 -10.95 19.02
C PHE A 596 4.07 -11.17 19.57
N ARG A 597 4.18 -11.69 20.80
CA ARG A 597 5.47 -12.03 21.43
C ARG A 597 6.23 -13.09 20.63
N GLU A 598 5.52 -14.10 20.11
CA GLU A 598 6.12 -15.14 19.26
C GLU A 598 6.56 -14.60 17.88
N MET A 599 5.79 -13.70 17.29
CA MET A 599 6.14 -13.05 16.02
C MET A 599 7.37 -12.14 16.17
N THR A 600 7.46 -11.34 17.23
CA THR A 600 8.65 -10.52 17.51
C THR A 600 9.89 -11.41 17.69
N ALA A 601 9.79 -12.49 18.48
CA ALA A 601 10.90 -13.42 18.66
C ALA A 601 11.34 -14.10 17.34
N THR A 602 10.40 -14.36 16.43
CA THR A 602 10.70 -14.91 15.10
C THR A 602 11.39 -13.89 14.20
N ALA A 603 10.97 -12.63 14.25
CA ALA A 603 11.59 -11.54 13.49
C ALA A 603 13.04 -11.28 13.96
N ASP A 604 13.27 -11.23 15.26
CA ASP A 604 14.61 -11.09 15.84
C ASP A 604 15.53 -12.25 15.41
N TRP A 605 15.00 -13.48 15.42
CA TRP A 605 15.75 -14.66 14.95
C TRP A 605 16.08 -14.62 13.45
N GLN A 606 15.16 -14.15 12.61
CA GLN A 606 15.41 -13.97 11.17
C GLN A 606 16.51 -12.93 10.93
N TYR A 607 16.48 -11.84 11.69
CA TYR A 607 17.51 -10.81 11.64
C TYR A 607 18.89 -11.37 12.01
N ASP A 608 18.99 -12.14 13.09
CA ASP A 608 20.24 -12.79 13.52
C ASP A 608 20.80 -13.74 12.46
N ILE A 609 19.94 -14.51 11.78
CA ILE A 609 20.36 -15.40 10.68
C ILE A 609 20.91 -14.61 9.51
N LEU A 610 20.24 -13.52 9.12
CA LEU A 610 20.70 -12.68 8.01
C LEU A 610 22.04 -12.04 8.35
N LEU A 611 22.21 -11.56 9.58
CA LEU A 611 23.48 -10.99 10.06
C LEU A 611 24.61 -12.02 10.03
N ASN A 612 24.36 -13.25 10.51
CA ASN A 612 25.35 -14.34 10.50
C ASN A 612 25.68 -14.80 9.07
N SER A 613 24.67 -14.89 8.20
CA SER A 613 24.87 -15.26 6.79
C SER A 613 25.71 -14.22 6.06
N ARG A 614 25.45 -12.92 6.31
CA ARG A 614 26.27 -11.83 5.80
C ARG A 614 27.72 -11.93 6.28
N HIS A 615 27.93 -12.11 7.59
CA HIS A 615 29.27 -12.25 8.16
C HIS A 615 30.04 -13.44 7.56
N LYS A 616 29.37 -14.59 7.35
CA LYS A 616 29.98 -15.76 6.69
C LYS A 616 30.30 -15.51 5.21
N LEU A 617 29.45 -14.77 4.49
CA LEU A 617 29.70 -14.38 3.10
C LEU A 617 30.87 -13.41 3.00
N GLU A 618 30.99 -12.46 3.93
CA GLU A 618 32.13 -11.53 4.01
C GLU A 618 33.43 -12.27 4.33
N LEU A 619 33.40 -13.29 5.19
CA LEU A 619 34.57 -14.15 5.44
C LEU A 619 34.93 -15.04 4.23
N ALA A 620 33.93 -15.55 3.52
CA ALA A 620 34.15 -16.43 2.37
C ALA A 620 34.55 -15.68 1.08
N SER A 621 34.24 -14.38 0.99
CA SER A 621 34.63 -13.55 -0.16
C SER A 621 36.10 -13.12 -0.15
N HIS A 622 36.82 -13.36 0.96
CA HIS A 622 38.26 -13.16 1.02
C HIS A 622 39.00 -14.34 0.34
N PRO A 623 39.77 -14.10 -0.72
CA PRO A 623 40.51 -15.17 -1.39
C PRO A 623 41.55 -15.78 -0.44
N PRO A 624 41.64 -17.13 -0.34
CA PRO A 624 42.47 -17.82 0.64
C PRO A 624 43.99 -17.59 0.47
N ASP A 625 44.40 -17.01 -0.66
CA ASP A 625 45.82 -16.86 -1.04
C ASP A 625 46.36 -15.43 -0.91
N GLN A 626 45.56 -14.47 -0.43
CA GLN A 626 46.09 -13.16 -0.06
C GLN A 626 46.45 -13.15 1.44
N PRO A 627 47.73 -12.99 1.81
CA PRO A 627 48.09 -12.76 3.19
C PRO A 627 47.35 -11.50 3.64
N ILE A 628 46.50 -11.66 4.66
CA ILE A 628 45.76 -10.54 5.26
C ILE A 628 46.80 -9.51 5.69
N ASP A 629 46.81 -8.36 4.99
CA ASP A 629 47.74 -7.29 5.29
C ASP A 629 47.46 -6.79 6.72
N PRO A 630 48.40 -6.94 7.67
CA PRO A 630 48.20 -6.50 9.05
C PRO A 630 47.90 -5.00 9.17
N SER A 631 48.22 -4.21 8.14
CA SER A 631 47.90 -2.78 8.09
C SER A 631 46.40 -2.50 7.95
N LEU A 632 45.63 -3.36 7.26
CA LEU A 632 44.17 -3.21 7.12
C LEU A 632 43.42 -3.54 8.42
N LEU A 633 43.91 -4.48 9.21
CA LEU A 633 43.39 -4.73 10.57
C LEU A 633 43.69 -3.58 11.54
N ARG A 634 44.81 -2.88 11.32
CA ARG A 634 45.22 -1.71 12.10
C ARG A 634 44.38 -0.48 11.78
N GLU A 635 43.92 -0.35 10.54
CA GLU A 635 43.01 0.71 10.12
C GLU A 635 41.59 0.50 10.68
N TYR A 636 41.14 -0.74 10.83
CA TYR A 636 39.86 -1.07 11.46
C TYR A 636 39.84 -0.78 12.98
N THR A 637 40.97 -1.01 13.67
CA THR A 637 41.11 -0.66 15.10
C THR A 637 41.28 0.84 15.32
N HIS A 638 41.84 1.58 14.36
CA HIS A 638 41.91 3.04 14.43
C HIS A 638 40.55 3.72 14.19
N ARG A 639 39.64 3.07 13.44
CA ARG A 639 38.29 3.58 13.15
C ARG A 639 37.28 3.37 14.27
N THR A 640 37.49 2.40 15.17
CA THR A 640 36.56 2.08 16.27
C THR A 640 36.89 2.75 17.61
N GLY A 641 37.96 3.55 17.69
CA GLY A 641 38.23 4.42 18.84
C GLY A 641 38.57 3.70 20.16
N LEU A 642 38.80 2.38 20.16
CA LEU A 642 39.19 1.64 21.35
C LEU A 642 40.70 1.67 21.52
N ALA A 643 41.16 2.45 22.50
CA ALA A 643 42.58 2.58 22.85
C ALA A 643 43.16 1.24 23.36
N PRO A 644 44.40 0.89 22.99
CA PRO A 644 45.03 -0.33 23.47
C PRO A 644 45.55 -0.11 24.90
N THR A 645 44.80 -0.58 25.89
CA THR A 645 45.37 -0.83 27.22
C THR A 645 46.22 -2.08 27.14
N GLY A 646 47.54 -1.90 27.22
CA GLY A 646 48.50 -2.99 27.24
C GLY A 646 48.38 -3.79 28.52
N ASP A 647 47.64 -4.89 28.45
CA ASP A 647 47.83 -6.06 29.29
C ASP A 647 47.56 -7.31 28.44
N ALA A 648 48.54 -8.20 28.41
CA ALA A 648 48.45 -9.48 27.73
C ALA A 648 47.45 -10.38 28.49
N VAL A 649 46.17 -10.24 28.18
CA VAL A 649 45.14 -11.18 28.60
C VAL A 649 45.23 -12.40 27.70
N LEU A 650 45.62 -13.54 28.28
CA LEU A 650 45.41 -14.86 27.71
C LEU A 650 43.94 -14.94 27.26
N LEU A 651 43.71 -15.09 25.95
CA LEU A 651 42.41 -15.49 25.41
C LEU A 651 42.13 -16.91 25.92
N GLU A 652 41.44 -16.99 27.05
CA GLU A 652 40.75 -18.19 27.46
C GLU A 652 39.52 -18.29 26.55
N ASP A 653 39.52 -19.30 25.67
CA ASP A 653 38.38 -19.68 24.82
C ASP A 653 37.16 -19.94 25.71
N GLN A 654 36.34 -18.91 25.93
CA GLN A 654 35.00 -19.11 26.45
C GLN A 654 34.15 -19.66 25.30
N PRO A 655 33.65 -20.91 25.40
CA PRO A 655 32.71 -21.42 24.42
C PRO A 655 31.46 -20.53 24.47
N HIS A 656 31.16 -19.90 23.34
CA HIS A 656 29.92 -19.16 23.16
C HIS A 656 28.72 -20.03 23.59
N LEU A 657 27.84 -19.43 24.41
CA LEU A 657 26.53 -19.92 24.87
C LEU A 657 25.58 -20.41 23.75
N SER A 658 25.99 -20.36 22.48
CA SER A 658 25.24 -20.88 21.33
C SER A 658 25.28 -22.41 21.23
N VAL A 659 26.36 -23.07 21.66
CA VAL A 659 26.53 -24.53 21.50
C VAL A 659 25.65 -25.31 22.48
N GLU A 660 25.44 -24.80 23.70
CA GLU A 660 24.53 -25.43 24.67
C GLU A 660 23.04 -25.24 24.29
N ARG A 661 22.75 -24.19 23.51
CA ARG A 661 21.41 -23.88 22.98
C ARG A 661 21.02 -24.78 21.81
N GLU A 662 21.98 -25.25 21.01
CA GLU A 662 21.75 -26.25 19.96
C GLU A 662 21.41 -27.63 20.55
N GLY A 663 22.02 -28.01 21.68
CA GLY A 663 21.67 -29.23 22.41
C GLY A 663 20.24 -29.21 22.95
N LEU A 664 19.78 -28.05 23.47
CA LEU A 664 18.40 -27.87 23.92
C LEU A 664 17.40 -27.81 22.76
N ARG A 665 17.79 -27.26 21.59
CA ARG A 665 17.00 -27.31 20.35
C ARG A 665 16.82 -28.73 19.84
N PHE A 666 17.87 -29.54 19.83
CA PHE A 666 17.78 -30.94 19.40
C PHE A 666 16.79 -31.75 20.27
N LEU A 667 16.75 -31.48 21.58
CA LEU A 667 15.78 -32.10 22.48
C LEU A 667 14.34 -31.58 22.26
N GLY A 668 14.18 -30.28 22.00
CA GLY A 668 12.87 -29.68 21.68
C GLY A 668 12.29 -30.14 20.34
N GLU A 669 13.11 -30.22 19.29
CA GLU A 669 12.70 -30.71 17.97
C GLU A 669 12.33 -32.19 17.99
N ARG A 670 13.04 -33.00 18.79
CA ARG A 670 12.72 -34.43 18.97
C ARG A 670 11.39 -34.62 19.71
N ALA A 671 11.07 -33.76 20.67
CA ALA A 671 9.76 -33.77 21.34
C ALA A 671 8.63 -33.30 20.40
N ARG A 672 8.89 -32.32 19.52
CA ARG A 672 7.90 -31.81 18.56
C ARG A 672 7.61 -32.80 17.43
N GLN A 673 8.63 -33.47 16.90
CA GLN A 673 8.47 -34.52 15.89
C GLN A 673 7.72 -35.75 16.45
N ALA A 674 7.92 -36.10 17.73
CA ALA A 674 7.16 -37.17 18.37
C ALA A 674 5.65 -36.83 18.45
N ASN A 675 5.31 -35.56 18.69
CA ASN A 675 3.93 -35.12 18.85
C ASN A 675 3.21 -34.91 17.49
N GLU A 676 3.90 -34.38 16.48
CA GLU A 676 3.37 -34.24 15.12
C GLU A 676 3.09 -35.62 14.47
N HIS A 677 3.95 -36.62 14.73
CA HIS A 677 3.72 -37.98 14.20
C HIS A 677 2.52 -38.67 14.85
N GLU A 678 2.18 -38.35 16.10
CA GLU A 678 1.02 -38.89 16.82
C GLU A 678 -0.32 -38.25 16.37
N ILE A 679 -0.32 -36.94 16.09
CA ILE A 679 -1.52 -36.22 15.62
C ILE A 679 -1.84 -36.56 14.16
N LEU A 680 -0.81 -36.66 13.31
CA LEU A 680 -0.98 -37.02 11.90
C LEU A 680 -1.46 -38.48 11.75
N THR A 681 -0.94 -39.40 12.56
CA THR A 681 -1.43 -40.80 12.53
C THR A 681 -2.86 -40.92 13.05
N LYS A 682 -3.24 -40.21 14.14
CA LYS A 682 -4.62 -40.25 14.66
C LYS A 682 -5.64 -39.66 13.68
N THR A 683 -5.32 -38.54 13.03
CA THR A 683 -6.23 -37.92 12.05
C THR A 683 -6.33 -38.72 10.74
N THR A 684 -5.24 -39.35 10.30
CA THR A 684 -5.26 -40.23 9.12
C THR A 684 -6.00 -41.53 9.41
N PHE A 685 -5.84 -42.10 10.61
CA PHE A 685 -6.57 -43.30 11.05
C PHE A 685 -8.08 -43.04 11.20
N LEU A 686 -8.48 -41.87 11.71
CA LEU A 686 -9.90 -41.49 11.80
C LEU A 686 -10.54 -41.33 10.41
N LYS A 687 -9.82 -40.72 9.44
CA LYS A 687 -10.30 -40.61 8.05
C LYS A 687 -10.45 -41.99 7.40
N LEU A 688 -9.50 -42.90 7.62
CA LEU A 688 -9.58 -44.27 7.12
C LEU A 688 -10.72 -45.06 7.77
N LEU A 689 -11.00 -44.86 9.06
CA LEU A 689 -12.14 -45.47 9.75
C LEU A 689 -13.48 -44.96 9.23
N VAL A 690 -13.62 -43.65 8.97
CA VAL A 690 -14.85 -43.07 8.41
C VAL A 690 -15.10 -43.60 6.99
N ILE A 691 -14.07 -43.61 6.14
CA ILE A 691 -14.18 -44.15 4.77
C ILE A 691 -14.48 -45.65 4.80
N GLY A 692 -13.79 -46.41 5.67
CA GLY A 692 -14.02 -47.85 5.85
C GLY A 692 -15.43 -48.17 6.35
N SER A 693 -15.95 -47.37 7.29
CA SER A 693 -17.32 -47.47 7.80
C SER A 693 -18.36 -47.22 6.71
N SER A 694 -18.16 -46.20 5.87
CA SER A 694 -19.05 -45.89 4.74
C SER A 694 -19.06 -47.00 3.68
N ILE A 695 -17.90 -47.60 3.38
CA ILE A 695 -17.80 -48.72 2.44
C ILE A 695 -18.48 -49.97 3.04
N MET A 696 -18.25 -50.28 4.32
CA MET A 696 -18.89 -51.41 5.01
C MET A 696 -20.41 -51.27 5.04
N THR A 697 -20.95 -50.07 5.29
CA THR A 697 -22.40 -49.83 5.28
C THR A 697 -23.00 -49.97 3.89
N LEU A 698 -22.30 -49.52 2.84
CA LEU A 698 -22.74 -49.72 1.45
C LEU A 698 -22.71 -51.20 1.04
N VAL A 699 -21.68 -51.94 1.43
CA VAL A 699 -21.57 -53.38 1.18
C VAL A 699 -22.64 -54.15 1.96
N TRP A 700 -22.90 -53.78 3.21
CA TRP A 700 -23.95 -54.38 4.04
C TRP A 700 -25.35 -54.10 3.47
N ALA A 701 -25.62 -52.87 3.04
CA ALA A 701 -26.89 -52.52 2.40
C ALA A 701 -27.08 -53.27 1.08
N GLY A 702 -26.02 -53.38 0.26
CA GLY A 702 -26.06 -54.12 -1.01
C GLY A 702 -26.25 -55.62 -0.81
N THR A 703 -25.57 -56.22 0.18
CA THR A 703 -25.73 -57.65 0.50
C THR A 703 -27.09 -57.96 1.11
N LYS A 704 -27.60 -57.11 2.00
CA LYS A 704 -28.94 -57.24 2.57
C LYS A 704 -30.02 -57.15 1.49
N TRP A 705 -29.92 -56.17 0.58
CA TRP A 705 -30.81 -56.02 -0.56
C TRP A 705 -30.77 -57.25 -1.49
N TRP A 706 -29.58 -57.81 -1.74
CA TRP A 706 -29.43 -59.05 -2.51
C TRP A 706 -30.09 -60.25 -1.82
N THR A 707 -29.93 -60.39 -0.49
CA THR A 707 -30.51 -61.51 0.26
C THR A 707 -32.04 -61.42 0.38
N GLU A 708 -32.59 -60.22 0.57
CA GLU A 708 -34.04 -60.01 0.66
C GLU A 708 -34.71 -60.07 -0.73
N GLY A 709 -33.99 -59.67 -1.79
CA GLY A 709 -34.43 -59.83 -3.18
C GLY A 709 -34.57 -61.29 -3.63
N ARG A 710 -33.93 -62.25 -2.97
CA ARG A 710 -34.12 -63.69 -3.25
C ARG A 710 -35.40 -64.28 -2.65
N VAL A 711 -36.03 -63.63 -1.67
CA VAL A 711 -37.26 -64.14 -1.05
C VAL A 711 -38.50 -63.81 -1.90
N HIS A 712 -38.45 -62.74 -2.71
CA HIS A 712 -39.56 -62.36 -3.59
C HIS A 712 -39.55 -63.04 -4.97
N GLY A 713 -38.54 -63.86 -5.28
CA GLY A 713 -38.48 -64.65 -6.52
C GLY A 713 -39.15 -66.03 -6.46
N LYS A 714 -39.86 -66.35 -5.37
CA LYS A 714 -40.60 -67.63 -5.20
C LYS A 714 -42.12 -67.47 -5.04
N LEU A 715 -42.66 -66.27 -5.28
CA LEU A 715 -44.11 -65.99 -5.20
C LEU A 715 -44.65 -65.13 -6.36
N LEU A 716 -43.96 -65.20 -7.50
CA LEU A 716 -44.40 -64.79 -8.85
C LEU A 716 -43.84 -65.84 -9.82
#